data_AF-A0A1I7U975-F1
#
_entry.id   AF-A0A1I7U975-F1
#
_cell.length_a   1.000
_cell.length_b   1.000
_cell.length_c   1.000
_cell.angle_alpha   90.00
_cell.angle_beta   90.00
_cell.angle_gamma   90.00
#
_symmetry.space_group_name_H-M   'P 1'
#
loop_
_entity.id
_entity.type
_entity.pdbx_description
1 polymer ?
#
loop_
_entity_poly.entity_id
_entity_poly.type
_entity_poly.pdbx_seq_one_letter_code
_entity_poly.pdbx_strand_id
1 'polypeptide(L)'
;MAHVVNGISLYQGLFNGTSSADRIISELLNISPFIPSDIQGIDTDKLGKSIEEIKGLSAKLKTDDGIKKLESRYLILGSILNKMKGVDKKFQIPKEKEYLAALGSFSKDSGDLAEVDSNISAFDPAEDEALRIGENMKVVSSLENLKPASPYFKVIEKLYISRKNLQGDRLLLDTSGFPDGFSDLEKISTDLDDKWIQSVVKKQSNKLKKELEPLLNLFNKFKEVADTLELNEVDRESLIAPLTELIDLSSILPSFDTLSADIKNIKISEKMDDMEPTNTQAFEEVFNKIILFSDQLKAIETLIHLPAQISGHLQTIGGIFKITDTKKAPSQRDQLLASEEFKNVMKILQNYEQELKLFGIQGSSVSQISEVIPTEFSEIRTYIDGLDKFFDNFAPLRAIKGIEDLESVIRSIQKYRDGSSSLNIDKAISIIPKTKLKIDDLTKSDSKMKNAKGALLMKLKNIGEESHQFGSAIREISSMQKLTKFDSKKLNELEKLVKEKMINSTLSTSDMNQLNMLDGLSGKLENLTEKVSDFKKSIKIPESSDLKSLSPILTSSQNIKGLQLSFDPLLESIRNLISDPVSLKSATSTLINLFSIGLKFDQTSHKTPHLDILTSLDNTFVKYSTLSNTTTGKQGLSGTIPPTAIQIHGICK
;
A
#
# COMPACT_ATOMS: atom_id res chain seq x y z
N MET A 1 -8.80 -29.50 -1.19
CA MET A 1 -7.79 -30.54 -0.84
C MET A 1 -6.65 -30.00 0.00
N ALA A 2 -6.05 -28.84 -0.32
CA ALA A 2 -5.03 -28.23 0.52
C ALA A 2 -5.50 -28.08 1.99
N HIS A 3 -6.76 -27.66 2.20
CA HIS A 3 -7.41 -27.63 3.52
C HIS A 3 -7.32 -28.98 4.27
N VAL A 4 -7.56 -30.11 3.58
CA VAL A 4 -7.53 -31.47 4.17
C VAL A 4 -6.12 -31.89 4.56
N VAL A 5 -5.14 -31.67 3.67
CA VAL A 5 -3.72 -31.97 3.96
C VAL A 5 -3.23 -31.12 5.13
N ASN A 6 -3.56 -29.82 5.12
CA ASN A 6 -3.16 -28.89 6.18
C ASN A 6 -3.91 -29.14 7.49
N GLY A 7 -5.14 -29.66 7.45
CA GLY A 7 -5.88 -30.09 8.64
C GLY A 7 -5.22 -31.28 9.33
N ILE A 8 -4.74 -32.27 8.57
CA ILE A 8 -3.98 -33.40 9.11
C ILE A 8 -2.64 -32.93 9.68
N SER A 9 -1.91 -32.08 8.96
CA SER A 9 -0.65 -31.47 9.42
C SER A 9 -0.85 -30.69 10.74
N LEU A 10 -1.85 -29.81 10.78
CA LEU A 10 -2.16 -28.99 11.94
C LEU A 10 -2.60 -29.84 13.14
N TYR A 11 -3.39 -30.89 12.91
CA TYR A 11 -3.74 -31.87 13.94
C TYR A 11 -2.49 -32.53 14.54
N GLN A 12 -1.59 -33.02 13.68
CA GLN A 12 -0.33 -33.66 14.10
C GLN A 12 0.59 -32.68 14.84
N GLY A 13 0.69 -31.43 14.37
CA GLY A 13 1.53 -30.38 14.94
C GLY A 13 1.07 -29.93 16.32
N LEU A 14 -0.24 -29.73 16.50
CA LEU A 14 -0.85 -29.38 17.79
C LEU A 14 -0.80 -30.54 18.78
N PHE A 15 -1.10 -31.76 18.35
CA PHE A 15 -1.05 -32.95 19.22
C PHE A 15 0.38 -33.21 19.74
N ASN A 16 1.38 -33.18 18.86
CA ASN A 16 2.78 -33.39 19.26
C ASN A 16 3.42 -32.16 19.94
N GLY A 17 2.80 -30.99 19.85
CA GLY A 17 3.39 -29.72 20.30
C GLY A 17 4.61 -29.27 19.49
N THR A 18 4.77 -29.75 18.25
CA THR A 18 5.89 -29.35 17.36
C THR A 18 5.66 -28.01 16.67
N SER A 19 4.41 -27.56 16.61
CA SER A 19 4.03 -26.24 16.09
C SER A 19 3.75 -25.27 17.23
N SER A 20 4.04 -23.97 17.03
CA SER A 20 3.77 -22.95 18.05
C SER A 20 2.28 -22.59 18.04
N ALA A 21 1.61 -22.76 19.18
CA ALA A 21 0.21 -22.40 19.36
C ALA A 21 -0.04 -20.91 19.07
N ASP A 22 0.82 -20.02 19.57
CA ASP A 22 0.75 -18.58 19.30
C ASP A 22 0.83 -18.28 17.81
N ARG A 23 1.77 -18.91 17.09
CA ARG A 23 1.92 -18.73 15.63
C ARG A 23 0.71 -19.24 14.86
N ILE A 24 0.19 -20.43 15.21
CA ILE A 24 -1.02 -20.99 14.62
C ILE A 24 -2.21 -20.06 14.86
N ILE A 25 -2.35 -19.52 16.07
CA ILE A 25 -3.42 -18.57 16.39
C ILE A 25 -3.27 -17.29 15.57
N SER A 26 -2.04 -16.82 15.36
CA SER A 26 -1.72 -15.61 14.58
C SER A 26 -2.03 -15.77 13.08
N GLU A 27 -1.60 -16.89 12.50
CA GLU A 27 -1.81 -17.23 11.10
C GLU A 27 -3.33 -17.38 10.82
N LEU A 28 -4.05 -18.12 11.66
CA LEU A 28 -5.49 -18.39 11.50
C LEU A 28 -6.41 -17.19 11.81
N LEU A 29 -6.10 -16.35 12.80
CA LEU A 29 -6.87 -15.11 13.05
C LEU A 29 -6.57 -13.99 12.05
N ASN A 30 -5.60 -14.21 11.16
CA ASN A 30 -5.07 -13.26 10.20
C ASN A 30 -4.46 -11.99 10.85
N ILE A 31 -3.71 -12.19 11.95
CA ILE A 31 -3.12 -11.10 12.75
C ILE A 31 -1.58 -11.05 12.72
N SER A 32 -0.91 -11.99 12.05
CA SER A 32 0.55 -11.96 11.87
C SER A 32 1.04 -10.59 11.35
N PRO A 33 2.19 -10.07 11.83
CA PRO A 33 3.20 -10.75 12.65
C PRO A 33 2.89 -10.81 14.17
N PHE A 34 1.79 -10.21 14.64
CA PHE A 34 1.46 -10.20 16.08
C PHE A 34 1.03 -11.57 16.59
N ILE A 35 1.35 -11.83 17.86
CA ILE A 35 0.97 -13.03 18.60
C ILE A 35 -0.08 -12.72 19.70
N PRO A 36 -0.79 -13.74 20.23
CA PRO A 36 -1.77 -13.56 21.31
C PRO A 36 -1.31 -12.69 22.49
N SER A 37 -0.04 -12.78 22.89
CA SER A 37 0.53 -11.96 23.96
C SER A 37 0.54 -10.46 23.67
N ASP A 38 0.63 -10.05 22.40
CA ASP A 38 0.66 -8.63 22.03
C ASP A 38 -0.72 -7.99 22.25
N ILE A 39 -1.79 -8.72 21.91
CA ILE A 39 -3.18 -8.31 22.19
C ILE A 39 -3.44 -8.36 23.70
N GLN A 40 -2.93 -9.37 24.41
CA GLN A 40 -3.02 -9.42 25.88
C GLN A 40 -2.25 -8.28 26.57
N GLY A 41 -1.15 -7.80 25.97
CA GLY A 41 -0.34 -6.69 26.47
C GLY A 41 -0.98 -5.30 26.32
N ILE A 42 -2.06 -5.16 25.55
CA ILE A 42 -2.74 -3.86 25.34
C ILE A 42 -3.29 -3.29 26.66
N ASP A 43 -2.78 -2.13 27.09
CA ASP A 43 -3.29 -1.42 28.27
C ASP A 43 -4.47 -0.53 27.89
N THR A 44 -5.69 -1.03 28.12
CA THR A 44 -6.94 -0.33 27.81
C THR A 44 -7.16 0.92 28.65
N ASP A 45 -6.56 0.99 29.84
CA ASP A 45 -6.77 2.08 30.79
C ASP A 45 -5.88 3.27 30.42
N LYS A 46 -4.63 3.00 29.97
CA LYS A 46 -3.78 4.02 29.33
C LYS A 46 -4.37 4.53 28.02
N LEU A 47 -4.91 3.63 27.19
CA LEU A 47 -5.59 4.00 25.95
C LEU A 47 -6.78 4.94 26.24
N GLY A 48 -7.64 4.60 27.20
CA GLY A 48 -8.77 5.42 27.63
C GLY A 48 -8.33 6.80 28.11
N LYS A 49 -7.38 6.87 29.05
CA LYS A 49 -6.85 8.13 29.59
C LYS A 49 -6.23 9.03 28.52
N SER A 50 -5.43 8.45 27.62
CA SER A 50 -4.86 9.18 26.48
C SER A 50 -5.94 9.82 25.60
N ILE A 51 -7.06 9.12 25.38
CA ILE A 51 -8.17 9.64 24.57
C ILE A 51 -8.95 10.72 25.32
N GLU A 52 -9.14 10.59 26.63
CA GLU A 52 -9.74 11.63 27.48
C GLU A 52 -8.88 12.90 27.51
N GLU A 53 -7.55 12.76 27.60
CA GLU A 53 -6.59 13.87 27.51
C GLU A 53 -6.72 14.62 26.18
N ILE A 54 -6.73 13.90 25.04
CA ILE A 54 -6.87 14.47 23.69
C ILE A 54 -8.24 15.14 23.51
N LYS A 55 -9.33 14.46 23.89
CA LYS A 55 -10.70 15.03 23.82
C LYS A 55 -10.84 16.30 24.68
N GLY A 56 -10.02 16.44 25.73
CA GLY A 56 -9.94 17.63 26.56
C GLY A 56 -9.07 18.79 26.02
N LEU A 57 -8.36 18.63 24.89
CA LEU A 57 -7.48 19.69 24.35
C LEU A 57 -8.24 20.93 23.87
N SER A 58 -9.40 20.76 23.24
CA SER A 58 -10.20 21.88 22.68
C SER A 58 -10.62 22.91 23.73
N ALA A 59 -10.82 22.47 24.98
CA ALA A 59 -11.14 23.34 26.12
C ALA A 59 -9.91 23.99 26.79
N LYS A 60 -8.69 23.55 26.44
CA LYS A 60 -7.42 24.02 27.02
C LYS A 60 -6.63 24.94 26.08
N LEU A 61 -6.76 24.75 24.76
CA LEU A 61 -5.97 25.47 23.75
C LEU A 61 -6.56 26.86 23.45
N LYS A 62 -5.73 27.89 23.64
CA LYS A 62 -6.09 29.31 23.47
C LYS A 62 -6.13 29.70 21.98
N THR A 63 -6.97 30.67 21.64
CA THR A 63 -6.97 31.34 20.31
C THR A 63 -7.54 32.75 20.39
N ASP A 64 -7.03 33.60 19.51
CA ASP A 64 -7.59 34.88 19.06
C ASP A 64 -6.96 35.19 17.68
N ASP A 65 -7.21 36.38 17.13
CA ASP A 65 -6.75 36.71 15.79
C ASP A 65 -5.24 37.01 15.71
N GLY A 66 -4.60 37.37 16.84
CA GLY A 66 -3.14 37.48 16.96
C GLY A 66 -2.49 36.10 16.90
N ILE A 67 -2.98 35.16 17.72
CA ILE A 67 -2.57 33.76 17.69
C ILE A 67 -2.74 33.17 16.29
N LYS A 68 -3.89 33.31 15.63
CA LYS A 68 -4.12 32.78 14.27
C LYS A 68 -3.11 33.36 13.25
N LYS A 69 -2.91 34.68 13.26
CA LYS A 69 -1.97 35.38 12.35
C LYS A 69 -0.55 34.88 12.54
N LEU A 70 -0.15 34.64 13.79
CA LEU A 70 1.18 34.14 14.13
C LEU A 70 1.34 32.64 13.79
N GLU A 71 0.31 31.82 14.03
CA GLU A 71 0.26 30.42 13.56
C GLU A 71 0.41 30.33 12.03
N SER A 72 -0.30 31.16 11.24
CA SER A 72 -0.13 31.19 9.78
C SER A 72 1.30 31.53 9.34
N ARG A 73 1.98 32.41 10.08
CA ARG A 73 3.39 32.75 9.83
C ARG A 73 4.34 31.60 10.18
N TYR A 74 4.12 30.91 11.30
CA TYR A 74 4.88 29.70 11.64
C TYR A 74 4.62 28.53 10.67
N LEU A 75 3.43 28.41 10.07
CA LEU A 75 3.18 27.44 9.00
C LEU A 75 3.98 27.74 7.73
N ILE A 76 4.06 29.02 7.33
CA ILE A 76 4.90 29.45 6.19
C ILE A 76 6.37 29.15 6.47
N LEU A 77 6.89 29.53 7.65
CA LEU A 77 8.26 29.23 8.05
C LEU A 77 8.56 27.73 8.11
N GLY A 78 7.66 26.93 8.70
CA GLY A 78 7.78 25.49 8.76
C GLY A 78 7.81 24.86 7.37
N SER A 79 6.98 25.35 6.44
CA SER A 79 6.95 24.89 5.05
C SER A 79 8.24 25.26 4.29
N ILE A 80 8.78 26.47 4.50
CA ILE A 80 10.08 26.87 3.94
C ILE A 80 11.19 25.97 4.50
N LEU A 81 11.27 25.80 5.82
CA LEU A 81 12.26 24.92 6.47
C LEU A 81 12.15 23.47 5.99
N ASN A 82 10.93 22.96 5.79
CA ASN A 82 10.65 21.65 5.21
C ASN A 82 11.19 21.53 3.78
N LYS A 83 10.90 22.50 2.89
CA LYS A 83 11.44 22.55 1.52
C LYS A 83 12.96 22.68 1.48
N MET A 84 13.56 23.32 2.49
CA MET A 84 15.01 23.46 2.63
C MET A 84 15.70 22.23 3.26
N LYS A 85 14.97 21.17 3.68
CA LYS A 85 15.59 19.95 4.22
C LYS A 85 16.44 19.28 3.14
N GLY A 86 17.73 19.06 3.44
CA GLY A 86 18.71 18.49 2.50
C GLY A 86 19.45 19.51 1.63
N VAL A 87 19.15 20.82 1.75
CA VAL A 87 19.81 21.90 0.99
C VAL A 87 20.60 22.80 1.95
N ASP A 88 21.87 23.09 1.64
CA ASP A 88 22.72 24.01 2.40
C ASP A 88 23.71 24.75 1.47
N LYS A 89 24.62 25.55 2.05
CA LYS A 89 25.69 26.28 1.37
C LYS A 89 26.71 25.40 0.59
N LYS A 90 26.53 24.08 0.58
CA LYS A 90 27.36 23.10 -0.15
C LYS A 90 26.55 22.29 -1.15
N PHE A 91 25.28 22.66 -1.38
CA PHE A 91 24.43 22.02 -2.38
C PHE A 91 25.09 22.08 -3.76
N GLN A 92 25.18 20.93 -4.43
CA GLN A 92 25.68 20.81 -5.80
C GLN A 92 24.58 20.21 -6.65
N ILE A 93 24.33 20.80 -7.82
CA ILE A 93 23.29 20.35 -8.75
C ILE A 93 23.59 18.90 -9.17
N PRO A 94 22.76 17.92 -8.80
CA PRO A 94 23.04 16.51 -9.14
C PRO A 94 22.99 16.32 -10.65
N LYS A 95 24.03 15.68 -11.21
CA LYS A 95 24.17 15.38 -12.65
C LYS A 95 24.23 16.61 -13.57
N GLU A 96 24.69 17.76 -13.05
CA GLU A 96 25.00 18.99 -13.83
C GLU A 96 25.71 18.68 -15.16
N LYS A 97 26.75 17.83 -15.11
CA LYS A 97 27.59 17.52 -16.28
C LYS A 97 26.89 16.64 -17.30
N GLU A 98 26.14 15.63 -16.86
CA GLU A 98 25.37 14.76 -17.76
C GLU A 98 24.22 15.52 -18.42
N TYR A 99 23.57 16.45 -17.70
CA TYR A 99 22.52 17.31 -18.23
C TYR A 99 23.04 18.26 -19.31
N LEU A 100 24.13 18.99 -19.04
CA LEU A 100 24.75 19.91 -20.00
C LEU A 100 25.32 19.16 -21.22
N ALA A 101 25.89 17.97 -21.03
CA ALA A 101 26.36 17.13 -22.14
C ALA A 101 25.22 16.61 -23.02
N ALA A 102 24.03 16.36 -22.46
CA ALA A 102 22.85 16.00 -23.24
C ALA A 102 22.31 17.20 -24.05
N LEU A 103 22.18 18.38 -23.44
CA LEU A 103 21.72 19.61 -24.11
C LEU A 103 22.59 19.97 -25.32
N GLY A 104 23.93 19.94 -25.17
CA GLY A 104 24.87 20.24 -26.25
C GLY A 104 24.84 19.27 -27.45
N SER A 105 24.03 18.20 -27.39
CA SER A 105 23.76 17.31 -28.53
C SER A 105 22.46 17.62 -29.28
N PHE A 106 21.59 18.48 -28.71
CA PHE A 106 20.22 18.74 -29.15
C PHE A 106 20.07 20.04 -29.98
N SER A 107 21.06 20.92 -29.87
CA SER A 107 20.94 22.35 -30.11
C SER A 107 21.16 22.72 -31.60
N LYS A 108 20.10 22.70 -32.44
CA LYS A 108 20.28 22.86 -33.90
C LYS A 108 19.22 23.48 -34.84
N ASP A 109 17.98 23.85 -34.44
CA ASP A 109 16.98 24.46 -35.36
C ASP A 109 15.79 25.27 -34.69
N SER A 110 15.88 26.61 -34.57
CA SER A 110 14.80 27.68 -34.61
C SER A 110 13.59 27.89 -33.63
N GLY A 111 13.36 29.15 -33.12
CA GLY A 111 12.05 29.87 -32.86
C GLY A 111 11.68 30.39 -31.43
N ASP A 112 11.17 31.64 -31.19
CA ASP A 112 11.08 32.42 -29.87
C ASP A 112 9.66 32.56 -29.20
N LEU A 113 9.28 32.96 -27.93
CA LEU A 113 9.85 33.59 -26.67
C LEU A 113 9.09 33.19 -25.30
N ALA A 114 8.86 34.08 -24.27
CA ALA A 114 8.50 33.82 -22.81
C ALA A 114 7.90 35.08 -22.02
N GLU A 115 7.47 35.21 -20.70
CA GLU A 115 6.90 34.43 -19.52
C GLU A 115 6.63 35.36 -18.22
N VAL A 116 5.94 34.98 -17.07
CA VAL A 116 5.54 35.85 -15.85
C VAL A 116 5.14 35.15 -14.46
N ASP A 117 5.62 35.59 -13.24
CA ASP A 117 4.94 35.53 -11.87
C ASP A 117 5.58 36.40 -10.69
N SER A 118 5.04 36.48 -9.42
CA SER A 118 5.69 37.04 -8.15
C SER A 118 4.89 36.97 -6.78
N ASN A 119 5.55 37.09 -5.57
CA ASN A 119 5.14 37.70 -4.22
C ASN A 119 5.40 36.91 -2.86
N ILE A 120 6.34 37.34 -1.95
CA ILE A 120 6.42 37.05 -0.46
C ILE A 120 7.15 38.22 0.33
N SER A 121 7.06 38.36 1.68
CA SER A 121 7.87 39.33 2.50
C SER A 121 8.07 38.96 4.03
N ALA A 122 8.68 39.85 4.84
CA ALA A 122 9.35 39.63 6.15
C ALA A 122 8.50 39.39 7.44
N PHE A 123 9.14 38.93 8.54
CA PHE A 123 8.47 38.52 9.79
C PHE A 123 9.29 38.59 11.11
N ASP A 124 8.79 39.39 12.08
CA ASP A 124 9.13 39.37 13.52
C ASP A 124 7.82 39.20 14.34
N PRO A 125 7.77 38.34 15.40
CA PRO A 125 6.57 38.12 16.23
C PRO A 125 6.48 39.03 17.47
N ALA A 126 5.26 39.32 17.93
CA ALA A 126 5.04 39.96 19.24
C ALA A 126 5.31 38.96 20.38
N GLU A 127 5.96 39.41 21.46
CA GLU A 127 6.42 38.51 22.54
C GLU A 127 5.25 37.88 23.32
N ASP A 128 4.15 38.60 23.52
CA ASP A 128 2.95 38.08 24.20
C ASP A 128 2.15 37.10 23.33
N GLU A 129 2.02 37.37 22.02
CA GLU A 129 1.43 36.42 21.06
C GLU A 129 2.25 35.12 21.00
N ALA A 130 3.58 35.22 20.89
CA ALA A 130 4.49 34.07 20.83
C ALA A 130 4.48 33.24 22.11
N LEU A 131 4.50 33.89 23.29
CA LEU A 131 4.39 33.20 24.58
C LEU A 131 3.10 32.39 24.70
N ARG A 132 1.97 32.89 24.17
CA ARG A 132 0.66 32.22 24.23
C ARG A 132 0.56 31.01 23.30
N ILE A 133 1.27 30.99 22.17
CA ILE A 133 1.44 29.77 21.38
C ILE A 133 2.40 28.79 22.09
N GLY A 134 3.43 29.29 22.78
CA GLY A 134 4.27 28.47 23.67
C GLY A 134 3.49 27.82 24.83
N GLU A 135 2.47 28.49 25.38
CA GLU A 135 1.52 27.89 26.33
C GLU A 135 0.68 26.78 25.68
N ASN A 136 0.16 27.01 24.46
CA ASN A 136 -0.55 25.97 23.70
C ASN A 136 0.36 24.76 23.43
N MET A 137 1.65 24.96 23.14
CA MET A 137 2.59 23.87 22.97
C MET A 137 2.76 23.04 24.25
N LYS A 138 2.89 23.70 25.42
CA LYS A 138 2.97 23.03 26.74
C LYS A 138 1.70 22.26 27.11
N VAL A 139 0.52 22.76 26.70
CA VAL A 139 -0.75 22.03 26.86
C VAL A 139 -0.71 20.70 26.10
N VAL A 140 -0.14 20.66 24.89
CA VAL A 140 -0.03 19.41 24.11
C VAL A 140 1.15 18.53 24.55
N SER A 141 2.28 19.09 25.00
CA SER A 141 3.37 18.25 25.53
C SER A 141 3.01 17.57 26.86
N SER A 142 2.09 18.16 27.64
CA SER A 142 1.54 17.58 28.89
C SER A 142 0.61 16.35 28.73
N LEU A 143 0.55 15.74 27.54
CA LEU A 143 -0.20 14.51 27.26
C LEU A 143 0.52 13.26 27.81
N GLU A 144 0.60 13.16 29.14
CA GLU A 144 1.37 12.13 29.86
C GLU A 144 0.98 10.69 29.47
N ASN A 145 -0.30 10.42 29.16
CA ASN A 145 -0.75 9.07 28.81
C ASN A 145 -0.58 8.73 27.32
N LEU A 146 -0.42 9.71 26.42
CA LEU A 146 -0.28 9.45 24.98
C LEU A 146 0.99 8.66 24.62
N LYS A 147 2.15 9.08 25.13
CA LYS A 147 3.44 8.44 24.80
C LYS A 147 3.54 6.99 25.30
N PRO A 148 3.05 6.64 26.51
CA PRO A 148 2.86 5.25 26.92
C PRO A 148 1.78 4.48 26.14
N ALA A 149 0.79 5.14 25.55
CA ALA A 149 -0.29 4.50 24.80
C ALA A 149 0.05 4.22 23.31
N SER A 150 0.95 4.99 22.71
CA SER A 150 1.36 4.89 21.30
C SER A 150 1.71 3.47 20.81
N PRO A 151 2.47 2.63 21.55
CA PRO A 151 2.70 1.24 21.16
C PRO A 151 1.40 0.44 20.98
N TYR A 152 0.41 0.65 21.83
CA TYR A 152 -0.88 -0.03 21.76
C TYR A 152 -1.75 0.49 20.62
N PHE A 153 -1.73 1.79 20.33
CA PHE A 153 -2.35 2.34 19.12
C PHE A 153 -1.75 1.70 17.86
N LYS A 154 -0.42 1.52 17.79
CA LYS A 154 0.25 0.86 16.65
C LYS A 154 -0.06 -0.64 16.53
N VAL A 155 -0.30 -1.34 17.65
CA VAL A 155 -0.81 -2.72 17.64
C VAL A 155 -2.26 -2.77 17.11
N ILE A 156 -3.16 -1.92 17.60
CA ILE A 156 -4.56 -1.90 17.14
C ILE A 156 -4.65 -1.51 15.66
N GLU A 157 -3.86 -0.52 15.22
CA GLU A 157 -3.83 -0.08 13.82
C GLU A 157 -3.43 -1.24 12.90
N LYS A 158 -2.26 -1.84 13.14
CA LYS A 158 -1.77 -2.94 12.31
C LYS A 158 -2.63 -4.21 12.42
N LEU A 159 -3.25 -4.48 13.58
CA LEU A 159 -4.23 -5.56 13.74
C LEU A 159 -5.39 -5.45 12.74
N TYR A 160 -5.92 -4.24 12.53
CA TYR A 160 -7.00 -4.00 11.56
C TYR A 160 -6.52 -3.97 10.11
N ILE A 161 -5.27 -3.58 9.86
CA ILE A 161 -4.66 -3.61 8.52
C ILE A 161 -4.33 -5.05 8.10
N SER A 162 -3.63 -5.85 8.94
CA SER A 162 -3.32 -7.26 8.67
C SER A 162 -4.58 -8.10 8.41
N ARG A 163 -5.68 -7.83 9.14
CA ARG A 163 -6.98 -8.52 8.93
C ARG A 163 -7.68 -8.14 7.62
N LYS A 164 -7.30 -7.04 6.95
CA LYS A 164 -7.69 -6.79 5.54
C LYS A 164 -6.72 -7.44 4.55
N ASN A 165 -5.43 -7.51 4.87
CA ASN A 165 -4.38 -8.07 4.00
C ASN A 165 -4.33 -9.63 4.05
N LEU A 166 -5.45 -10.29 3.76
CA LEU A 166 -5.62 -11.73 3.97
C LEU A 166 -4.63 -12.61 3.20
N GLN A 167 -4.11 -12.19 2.04
CA GLN A 167 -3.20 -13.05 1.25
C GLN A 167 -1.94 -12.32 0.74
N GLY A 168 -1.54 -11.22 1.38
CA GLY A 168 -0.29 -10.52 1.03
C GLY A 168 0.98 -11.31 1.32
N ASP A 169 2.08 -10.61 1.56
CA ASP A 169 3.42 -11.18 1.76
C ASP A 169 3.65 -11.92 3.10
N ARG A 170 2.54 -12.40 3.68
CA ARG A 170 2.46 -13.17 4.92
C ARG A 170 3.14 -14.54 4.74
N LEU A 171 4.22 -14.76 5.50
CA LEU A 171 4.81 -16.08 5.66
C LEU A 171 3.87 -16.93 6.55
N LEU A 172 3.25 -17.95 5.96
CA LEU A 172 2.41 -18.93 6.67
C LEU A 172 3.22 -20.22 6.80
N LEU A 173 3.66 -20.56 8.01
CA LEU A 173 4.50 -21.74 8.24
C LEU A 173 3.64 -22.98 8.48
N ASP A 174 2.72 -22.91 9.44
CA ASP A 174 1.86 -24.04 9.79
C ASP A 174 0.59 -24.09 8.94
N THR A 175 0.14 -22.97 8.36
CA THR A 175 -1.19 -22.87 7.73
C THR A 175 -1.19 -22.38 6.28
N SER A 176 -0.15 -22.66 5.50
CA SER A 176 -0.05 -22.23 4.08
C SER A 176 -1.24 -22.68 3.20
N GLY A 177 -1.85 -23.82 3.51
CA GLY A 177 -3.07 -24.34 2.87
C GLY A 177 -4.39 -23.82 3.46
N PHE A 178 -4.33 -22.86 4.39
CA PHE A 178 -5.47 -22.11 4.96
C PHE A 178 -5.28 -20.59 4.73
N PRO A 179 -5.24 -20.10 3.47
CA PRO A 179 -4.87 -18.73 3.16
C PRO A 179 -5.95 -17.68 3.51
N ASP A 180 -7.20 -18.07 3.74
CA ASP A 180 -8.24 -17.19 4.31
C ASP A 180 -8.26 -17.26 5.86
N GLY A 181 -7.40 -18.08 6.47
CA GLY A 181 -7.26 -18.27 7.91
C GLY A 181 -8.28 -19.28 8.47
N PHE A 182 -8.81 -19.02 9.67
CA PHE A 182 -9.68 -19.96 10.38
C PHE A 182 -10.95 -20.37 9.61
N SER A 183 -11.44 -19.53 8.69
CA SER A 183 -12.55 -19.82 7.78
C SER A 183 -12.31 -21.08 6.93
N ASP A 184 -11.05 -21.43 6.65
CA ASP A 184 -10.70 -22.62 5.89
C ASP A 184 -10.79 -23.92 6.71
N LEU A 185 -10.85 -23.84 8.04
CA LEU A 185 -11.08 -25.01 8.90
C LEU A 185 -12.49 -25.59 8.66
N GLU A 186 -13.49 -24.74 8.48
CA GLU A 186 -14.86 -25.16 8.14
C GLU A 186 -14.89 -25.83 6.75
N LYS A 187 -14.12 -25.29 5.78
CA LYS A 187 -13.99 -25.86 4.43
C LYS A 187 -13.43 -27.28 4.43
N ILE A 188 -12.66 -27.73 5.44
CA ILE A 188 -12.20 -29.13 5.56
C ILE A 188 -13.40 -30.10 5.56
N SER A 189 -14.48 -29.73 6.26
CA SER A 189 -15.67 -30.58 6.40
C SER A 189 -16.32 -30.83 5.04
N THR A 190 -16.48 -29.78 4.22
CA THR A 190 -17.13 -29.83 2.91
C THR A 190 -16.19 -30.34 1.80
N ASP A 191 -14.89 -30.03 1.86
CA ASP A 191 -13.85 -30.61 1.02
C ASP A 191 -13.91 -32.15 1.05
N LEU A 192 -14.07 -32.74 2.23
CA LEU A 192 -14.12 -34.20 2.39
C LEU A 192 -15.37 -34.85 1.76
N ASP A 193 -16.42 -34.07 1.49
CA ASP A 193 -17.63 -34.54 0.82
C ASP A 193 -17.52 -34.47 -0.72
N ASP A 194 -16.50 -33.80 -1.29
CA ASP A 194 -16.26 -33.79 -2.74
C ASP A 194 -15.90 -35.18 -3.30
N LYS A 195 -16.36 -35.47 -4.52
CA LYS A 195 -16.18 -36.79 -5.17
C LYS A 195 -14.73 -37.09 -5.55
N TRP A 196 -13.95 -36.09 -5.97
CA TRP A 196 -12.54 -36.29 -6.31
C TRP A 196 -11.71 -36.45 -5.04
N ILE A 197 -11.94 -35.62 -4.01
CA ILE A 197 -11.30 -35.74 -2.68
C ILE A 197 -11.64 -37.08 -2.01
N GLN A 198 -12.91 -37.53 -2.05
CA GLN A 198 -13.30 -38.88 -1.60
C GLN A 198 -12.47 -39.99 -2.27
N SER A 199 -12.11 -39.82 -3.55
CA SER A 199 -11.26 -40.76 -4.28
C SER A 199 -9.78 -40.64 -3.90
N VAL A 200 -9.26 -39.42 -3.72
CA VAL A 200 -7.90 -39.16 -3.17
C VAL A 200 -7.71 -39.86 -1.83
N VAL A 201 -8.61 -39.63 -0.86
CA VAL A 201 -8.53 -40.22 0.49
C VAL A 201 -9.00 -41.68 0.56
N LYS A 202 -9.01 -42.36 -0.60
CA LYS A 202 -9.31 -43.78 -0.80
C LYS A 202 -10.61 -44.21 -0.06
N LYS A 203 -11.66 -43.40 -0.24
CA LYS A 203 -13.03 -43.51 0.30
C LYS A 203 -13.15 -43.45 1.84
N GLN A 204 -12.15 -42.93 2.55
CA GLN A 204 -12.18 -42.84 4.02
C GLN A 204 -12.69 -41.49 4.56
N SER A 205 -13.26 -40.59 3.74
CA SER A 205 -13.68 -39.24 4.15
C SER A 205 -14.43 -39.18 5.47
N ASN A 206 -15.45 -40.03 5.68
CA ASN A 206 -16.26 -40.02 6.90
C ASN A 206 -15.46 -40.39 8.17
N LYS A 207 -14.41 -41.22 8.05
CA LYS A 207 -13.51 -41.55 9.16
C LYS A 207 -12.50 -40.44 9.40
N LEU A 208 -12.00 -39.81 8.33
CA LEU A 208 -11.05 -38.70 8.40
C LEU A 208 -11.70 -37.44 9.01
N LYS A 209 -12.93 -37.14 8.60
CA LYS A 209 -13.80 -36.08 9.15
C LYS A 209 -14.01 -36.26 10.67
N LYS A 210 -14.05 -37.52 11.14
CA LYS A 210 -14.15 -37.87 12.57
C LYS A 210 -12.83 -37.83 13.33
N GLU A 211 -11.71 -38.27 12.76
CA GLU A 211 -10.38 -38.11 13.40
C GLU A 211 -9.99 -36.62 13.53
N LEU A 212 -10.43 -35.78 12.57
CA LEU A 212 -10.22 -34.32 12.58
C LEU A 212 -11.25 -33.54 13.43
N GLU A 213 -12.30 -34.18 13.94
CA GLU A 213 -13.36 -33.55 14.73
C GLU A 213 -12.84 -32.67 15.90
N PRO A 214 -11.77 -33.03 16.64
CA PRO A 214 -11.19 -32.15 17.67
C PRO A 214 -10.63 -30.83 17.12
N LEU A 215 -10.02 -30.85 15.92
CA LEU A 215 -9.54 -29.63 15.25
C LEU A 215 -10.70 -28.80 14.72
N LEU A 216 -11.72 -29.44 14.13
CA LEU A 216 -12.93 -28.75 13.66
C LEU A 216 -13.67 -28.06 14.81
N ASN A 217 -13.65 -28.63 16.03
CA ASN A 217 -14.21 -27.98 17.21
C ASN A 217 -13.46 -26.70 17.66
N LEU A 218 -12.21 -26.48 17.24
CA LEU A 218 -11.52 -25.20 17.46
C LEU A 218 -12.05 -24.08 16.54
N PHE A 219 -12.69 -24.39 15.41
CA PHE A 219 -13.24 -23.38 14.49
C PHE A 219 -14.16 -22.37 15.23
N ASN A 220 -15.05 -22.88 16.08
CA ASN A 220 -15.93 -22.03 16.88
C ASN A 220 -15.18 -21.12 17.86
N LYS A 221 -14.00 -21.51 18.36
CA LYS A 221 -13.18 -20.68 19.24
C LYS A 221 -12.37 -19.64 18.48
N PHE A 222 -11.88 -19.97 17.29
CA PHE A 222 -11.34 -18.98 16.36
C PHE A 222 -12.40 -17.95 15.94
N LYS A 223 -13.61 -18.42 15.63
CA LYS A 223 -14.75 -17.57 15.31
C LYS A 223 -15.15 -16.68 16.48
N GLU A 224 -15.26 -17.21 17.71
CA GLU A 224 -15.53 -16.40 18.91
C GLU A 224 -14.55 -15.24 19.11
N VAL A 225 -13.28 -15.36 18.69
CA VAL A 225 -12.29 -14.27 18.69
C VAL A 225 -12.43 -13.36 17.47
N ALA A 226 -12.66 -13.94 16.29
CA ALA A 226 -12.80 -13.17 15.06
C ALA A 226 -14.04 -12.26 15.08
N ASP A 227 -15.15 -12.74 15.65
CA ASP A 227 -16.41 -12.04 15.85
C ASP A 227 -16.27 -10.89 16.87
N THR A 228 -15.35 -10.97 17.86
CA THR A 228 -15.08 -9.83 18.77
C THR A 228 -14.23 -8.75 18.12
N LEU A 229 -13.45 -9.08 17.09
CA LEU A 229 -12.63 -8.17 16.30
C LEU A 229 -13.36 -7.63 15.05
N GLU A 230 -14.59 -8.02 14.80
CA GLU A 230 -15.38 -7.52 13.67
C GLU A 230 -15.96 -6.13 13.97
N LEU A 231 -15.54 -5.15 13.17
CA LEU A 231 -16.19 -3.85 13.03
C LEU A 231 -16.92 -3.79 11.68
N ASN A 232 -18.09 -3.18 11.64
CA ASN A 232 -18.76 -2.85 10.37
C ASN A 232 -17.86 -1.96 9.49
N GLU A 233 -18.13 -1.88 8.19
CA GLU A 233 -17.24 -1.21 7.24
C GLU A 233 -17.00 0.27 7.56
N VAL A 234 -18.02 0.99 8.04
CA VAL A 234 -17.92 2.42 8.39
C VAL A 234 -16.99 2.65 9.58
N ASP A 235 -17.14 1.87 10.65
CA ASP A 235 -16.24 1.92 11.81
C ASP A 235 -14.84 1.42 11.44
N ARG A 236 -14.72 0.38 10.60
CA ARG A 236 -13.44 -0.18 10.15
C ARG A 236 -12.66 0.78 9.24
N GLU A 237 -13.34 1.59 8.43
CA GLU A 237 -12.71 2.61 7.60
C GLU A 237 -12.40 3.92 8.32
N SER A 238 -13.18 4.29 9.34
CA SER A 238 -12.94 5.49 10.15
C SER A 238 -11.94 5.28 11.29
N LEU A 239 -11.52 4.04 11.55
CA LEU A 239 -10.57 3.71 12.62
C LEU A 239 -9.10 4.03 12.28
N ILE A 240 -8.65 3.79 11.03
CA ILE A 240 -7.21 3.83 10.73
C ILE A 240 -6.63 5.24 10.85
N ALA A 241 -7.23 6.25 10.19
CA ALA A 241 -6.66 7.59 10.18
C ALA A 241 -6.53 8.24 11.58
N PRO A 242 -7.51 8.13 12.50
CA PRO A 242 -7.35 8.56 13.89
C PRO A 242 -6.29 7.79 14.69
N LEU A 243 -6.01 6.52 14.36
CA LEU A 243 -4.92 5.78 14.99
C LEU A 243 -3.55 6.23 14.48
N THR A 244 -3.38 6.42 13.16
CA THR A 244 -2.17 7.01 12.57
C THR A 244 -1.89 8.36 13.22
N GLU A 245 -2.91 9.23 13.28
CA GLU A 245 -2.86 10.57 13.88
C GLU A 245 -2.36 10.58 15.34
N LEU A 246 -2.77 9.63 16.17
CA LEU A 246 -2.32 9.53 17.56
C LEU A 246 -0.89 8.98 17.68
N ILE A 247 -0.48 8.10 16.77
CA ILE A 247 0.91 7.61 16.67
C ILE A 247 1.82 8.76 16.21
N ASP A 248 1.41 9.52 15.20
CA ASP A 248 2.13 10.66 14.64
C ASP A 248 2.28 11.77 15.69
N LEU A 249 1.18 12.19 16.35
CA LEU A 249 1.22 13.14 17.46
C LEU A 249 2.17 12.69 18.57
N SER A 250 2.10 11.41 18.95
CA SER A 250 2.99 10.84 19.97
C SER A 250 4.48 10.88 19.57
N SER A 251 4.80 10.93 18.28
CA SER A 251 6.17 11.02 17.78
C SER A 251 6.73 12.44 17.91
N ILE A 252 5.92 13.46 17.60
CA ILE A 252 6.30 14.88 17.64
C ILE A 252 6.14 15.54 19.02
N LEU A 253 5.55 14.86 20.02
CA LEU A 253 5.47 15.33 21.42
C LEU A 253 6.78 15.97 21.97
N PRO A 254 7.99 15.42 21.75
CA PRO A 254 9.22 16.03 22.26
C PRO A 254 9.53 17.40 21.64
N SER A 255 9.06 17.65 20.42
CA SER A 255 9.25 18.90 19.68
C SER A 255 8.29 19.99 20.17
N PHE A 256 7.12 19.61 20.72
CA PHE A 256 6.27 20.55 21.46
C PHE A 256 6.99 21.11 22.70
N ASP A 257 7.63 20.25 23.51
CA ASP A 257 8.37 20.69 24.69
C ASP A 257 9.49 21.67 24.31
N THR A 258 10.33 21.33 23.34
CA THR A 258 11.50 22.15 22.97
C THR A 258 11.09 23.47 22.31
N LEU A 259 10.16 23.42 21.34
CA LEU A 259 9.66 24.65 20.71
C LEU A 259 8.96 25.55 21.71
N SER A 260 8.28 25.03 22.74
CA SER A 260 7.61 25.86 23.76
C SER A 260 8.53 26.73 24.61
N ALA A 261 9.83 26.44 24.62
CA ALA A 261 10.86 27.27 25.25
C ALA A 261 11.45 28.30 24.28
N ASP A 262 11.68 27.89 23.03
CA ASP A 262 12.38 28.67 21.99
C ASP A 262 11.46 29.40 21.00
N ILE A 263 10.13 29.32 21.12
CA ILE A 263 9.18 29.85 20.12
C ILE A 263 9.38 31.34 19.79
N LYS A 264 9.78 32.15 20.77
CA LYS A 264 10.08 33.58 20.58
C LYS A 264 11.42 33.86 19.86
N ASN A 265 12.27 32.85 19.77
CA ASN A 265 13.52 32.87 19.00
C ASN A 265 13.28 32.49 17.53
N ILE A 266 12.08 31.99 17.18
CA ILE A 266 11.64 31.70 15.81
C ILE A 266 11.22 33.01 15.13
N LYS A 267 12.20 33.71 14.55
CA LYS A 267 12.00 34.96 13.81
C LYS A 267 13.00 35.14 12.68
N ILE A 268 12.70 36.01 11.72
CA ILE A 268 13.59 36.37 10.61
C ILE A 268 13.84 37.88 10.65
N SER A 269 15.12 38.28 10.68
CA SER A 269 15.49 39.68 10.99
C SER A 269 15.61 40.59 9.76
N GLU A 270 15.63 40.03 8.55
CA GLU A 270 15.76 40.74 7.27
C GLU A 270 14.59 40.39 6.33
N LYS A 271 14.41 41.12 5.22
CA LYS A 271 13.39 40.75 4.22
C LYS A 271 13.87 39.66 3.28
N MET A 272 12.91 39.00 2.61
CA MET A 272 13.22 38.02 1.58
C MET A 272 13.92 38.69 0.39
N ASP A 273 13.41 39.84 -0.04
CA ASP A 273 13.99 40.77 -1.00
C ASP A 273 15.37 41.34 -0.59
N ASP A 274 15.73 41.31 0.71
CA ASP A 274 17.10 41.63 1.16
C ASP A 274 18.06 40.42 1.11
N MET A 275 17.54 39.19 1.04
CA MET A 275 18.29 37.92 1.00
C MET A 275 18.42 37.32 -0.39
N GLU A 276 17.63 37.79 -1.35
CA GLU A 276 17.63 37.33 -2.74
C GLU A 276 18.99 37.57 -3.42
N PRO A 277 19.51 36.60 -4.20
CA PRO A 277 20.69 36.80 -5.03
C PRO A 277 20.50 37.96 -6.01
N THR A 278 21.56 38.74 -6.24
CA THR A 278 21.49 39.92 -7.13
C THR A 278 21.21 39.59 -8.60
N ASN A 279 21.23 38.31 -8.97
CA ASN A 279 20.91 37.81 -10.30
C ASN A 279 19.56 37.04 -10.34
N THR A 280 18.67 37.21 -9.37
CA THR A 280 17.37 36.48 -9.28
C THR A 280 16.59 36.48 -10.60
N GLN A 281 16.41 37.64 -11.25
CA GLN A 281 15.76 37.72 -12.57
C GLN A 281 16.46 36.86 -13.63
N ALA A 282 17.80 36.88 -13.68
CA ALA A 282 18.56 36.06 -14.63
C ALA A 282 18.45 34.56 -14.31
N PHE A 283 18.39 34.17 -13.03
CA PHE A 283 18.09 32.80 -12.63
C PHE A 283 16.69 32.38 -13.06
N GLU A 284 15.67 33.20 -12.83
CA GLU A 284 14.28 32.93 -13.24
C GLU A 284 14.18 32.76 -14.76
N GLU A 285 14.81 33.66 -15.53
CA GLU A 285 14.89 33.55 -16.99
C GLU A 285 15.50 32.21 -17.45
N VAL A 286 16.56 31.71 -16.80
CA VAL A 286 17.14 30.39 -17.13
C VAL A 286 16.26 29.23 -16.64
N PHE A 287 15.70 29.34 -15.43
CA PHE A 287 14.90 28.28 -14.83
C PHE A 287 13.59 28.05 -15.57
N ASN A 288 12.96 29.12 -16.03
CA ASN A 288 11.71 29.05 -16.80
C ASN A 288 11.98 28.60 -18.25
N LYS A 289 13.16 28.92 -18.83
CA LYS A 289 13.68 28.24 -20.04
C LYS A 289 13.82 26.72 -19.81
N ILE A 290 14.38 26.27 -18.67
CA ILE A 290 14.51 24.83 -18.33
C ILE A 290 13.13 24.14 -18.17
N ILE A 291 12.15 24.79 -17.54
CA ILE A 291 10.78 24.26 -17.41
C ILE A 291 10.15 24.12 -18.79
N LEU A 292 10.17 25.17 -19.61
CA LEU A 292 9.60 25.19 -20.95
C LEU A 292 10.23 24.10 -21.85
N PHE A 293 11.55 23.89 -21.78
CA PHE A 293 12.23 22.77 -22.43
C PHE A 293 11.67 21.41 -22.00
N SER A 294 11.48 21.20 -20.69
CA SER A 294 10.96 19.95 -20.14
C SER A 294 9.54 19.66 -20.63
N ASP A 295 8.67 20.68 -20.63
CA ASP A 295 7.28 20.53 -21.07
C ASP A 295 7.15 20.38 -22.59
N GLN A 296 8.02 21.03 -23.36
CA GLN A 296 8.12 20.81 -24.81
C GLN A 296 8.60 19.39 -25.15
N LEU A 297 9.54 18.80 -24.40
CA LEU A 297 9.94 17.40 -24.62
C LEU A 297 8.78 16.42 -24.35
N LYS A 298 8.00 16.64 -23.28
CA LYS A 298 6.78 15.86 -22.99
C LYS A 298 5.71 16.05 -24.08
N ALA A 299 5.57 17.27 -24.59
CA ALA A 299 4.65 17.58 -25.67
C ALA A 299 5.09 16.94 -27.00
N ILE A 300 6.39 16.88 -27.32
CA ILE A 300 6.90 16.13 -28.47
C ILE A 300 6.61 14.63 -28.34
N GLU A 301 6.85 14.03 -27.17
CA GLU A 301 6.50 12.63 -26.90
C GLU A 301 5.00 12.36 -27.12
N THR A 302 4.15 13.30 -26.72
CA THR A 302 2.69 13.22 -26.91
C THR A 302 2.27 13.44 -28.39
N LEU A 303 2.90 14.40 -29.07
CA LEU A 303 2.60 14.78 -30.46
C LEU A 303 3.17 13.79 -31.49
N ILE A 304 4.11 12.90 -31.14
CA ILE A 304 4.66 11.90 -32.07
C ILE A 304 3.58 10.94 -32.62
N HIS A 305 2.44 10.83 -31.93
CA HIS A 305 1.28 10.04 -32.34
C HIS A 305 0.32 10.81 -33.29
N LEU A 306 0.39 12.14 -33.31
CA LEU A 306 -0.51 13.00 -34.11
C LEU A 306 -0.43 12.74 -35.62
N PRO A 307 0.76 12.53 -36.25
CA PRO A 307 0.85 12.18 -37.68
C PRO A 307 0.10 10.91 -38.05
N ALA A 308 0.07 9.90 -37.16
CA ALA A 308 -0.64 8.65 -37.41
C ALA A 308 -2.16 8.86 -37.41
N GLN A 309 -2.69 9.68 -36.49
CA GLN A 309 -4.12 10.01 -36.43
C GLN A 309 -4.56 10.91 -37.61
N ILE A 310 -3.71 11.85 -38.02
CA ILE A 310 -3.99 12.76 -39.14
C ILE A 310 -3.73 12.11 -40.51
N SER A 311 -3.00 10.99 -40.58
CA SER A 311 -2.66 10.30 -41.84
C SER A 311 -3.87 9.96 -42.73
N GLY A 312 -5.02 9.61 -42.12
CA GLY A 312 -6.28 9.35 -42.82
C GLY A 312 -6.92 10.58 -43.50
N HIS A 313 -6.43 11.79 -43.20
CA HIS A 313 -7.00 13.07 -43.64
C HIS A 313 -6.03 13.91 -44.51
N LEU A 314 -4.90 13.33 -44.95
CA LEU A 314 -3.86 14.05 -45.70
C LEU A 314 -4.34 14.69 -47.01
N GLN A 315 -5.38 14.17 -47.66
CA GLN A 315 -5.96 14.80 -48.85
C GLN A 315 -6.58 16.18 -48.54
N THR A 316 -7.21 16.33 -47.37
CA THR A 316 -7.82 17.59 -46.92
C THR A 316 -6.75 18.62 -46.61
N ILE A 317 -5.68 18.23 -45.90
CA ILE A 317 -4.52 19.10 -45.63
C ILE A 317 -3.82 19.51 -46.93
N GLY A 318 -3.62 18.57 -47.86
CA GLY A 318 -3.13 18.85 -49.21
C GLY A 318 -4.09 19.68 -50.08
N GLY A 319 -5.35 19.88 -49.64
CA GLY A 319 -6.30 20.83 -50.20
C GLY A 319 -6.04 22.27 -49.73
N ILE A 320 -5.66 22.46 -48.46
CA ILE A 320 -5.34 23.77 -47.88
C ILE A 320 -4.17 24.42 -48.64
N PHE A 321 -3.09 23.67 -48.86
CA PHE A 321 -1.91 24.13 -49.61
C PHE A 321 -2.15 24.36 -51.12
N LYS A 322 -3.34 24.05 -51.66
CA LYS A 322 -3.72 24.34 -53.06
C LYS A 322 -4.48 25.66 -53.23
N ILE A 323 -4.78 26.38 -52.14
CA ILE A 323 -5.44 27.69 -52.19
C ILE A 323 -4.39 28.77 -52.51
N THR A 324 -3.93 28.79 -53.76
CA THR A 324 -2.90 29.72 -54.27
C THR A 324 -3.45 30.84 -55.17
N ASP A 325 -4.71 30.75 -55.59
CA ASP A 325 -5.41 31.80 -56.34
C ASP A 325 -6.08 32.79 -55.37
N THR A 326 -5.42 33.93 -55.13
CA THR A 326 -5.88 34.97 -54.20
C THR A 326 -7.26 35.56 -54.55
N LYS A 327 -7.75 35.38 -55.79
CA LYS A 327 -9.10 35.82 -56.20
C LYS A 327 -10.20 34.81 -55.86
N LYS A 328 -9.85 33.56 -55.56
CA LYS A 328 -10.77 32.48 -55.15
C LYS A 328 -10.60 32.07 -53.69
N ALA A 329 -9.52 32.49 -53.03
CA ALA A 329 -9.22 32.18 -51.64
C ALA A 329 -10.39 32.34 -50.64
N PRO A 330 -11.26 33.38 -50.70
CA PRO A 330 -12.38 33.50 -49.77
C PRO A 330 -13.39 32.35 -49.91
N SER A 331 -13.92 32.09 -51.10
CA SER A 331 -14.92 31.04 -51.31
C SER A 331 -14.35 29.63 -51.19
N GLN A 332 -13.06 29.44 -51.50
CA GLN A 332 -12.36 28.18 -51.24
C GLN A 332 -12.11 27.94 -49.74
N ARG A 333 -11.80 28.99 -48.97
CA ARG A 333 -11.73 28.94 -47.49
C ARG A 333 -13.09 28.58 -46.90
N ASP A 334 -14.16 29.22 -47.33
CA ASP A 334 -15.49 28.97 -46.75
C ASP A 334 -15.99 27.54 -47.06
N GLN A 335 -15.69 27.02 -48.26
CA GLN A 335 -15.93 25.61 -48.60
C GLN A 335 -15.08 24.63 -47.77
N LEU A 336 -13.80 24.96 -47.52
CA LEU A 336 -12.91 24.17 -46.67
C LEU A 336 -13.43 24.13 -45.21
N LEU A 337 -13.78 25.28 -44.63
CA LEU A 337 -14.32 25.39 -43.28
C LEU A 337 -15.66 24.65 -43.12
N ALA A 338 -16.47 24.59 -44.18
CA ALA A 338 -17.73 23.85 -44.20
C ALA A 338 -17.55 22.32 -44.32
N SER A 339 -16.42 21.83 -44.83
CA SER A 339 -16.17 20.40 -45.07
C SER A 339 -16.09 19.58 -43.78
N GLU A 340 -16.55 18.33 -43.83
CA GLU A 340 -16.62 17.48 -42.64
C GLU A 340 -15.23 16.90 -42.31
N GLU A 341 -14.40 16.66 -43.31
CA GLU A 341 -13.02 16.22 -43.13
C GLU A 341 -12.18 17.30 -42.44
N PHE A 342 -12.39 18.59 -42.75
CA PHE A 342 -11.71 19.68 -42.06
C PHE A 342 -12.14 19.77 -40.59
N LYS A 343 -13.44 19.63 -40.29
CA LYS A 343 -13.94 19.58 -38.90
C LYS A 343 -13.36 18.39 -38.13
N ASN A 344 -13.21 17.23 -38.77
CA ASN A 344 -12.57 16.07 -38.15
C ASN A 344 -11.08 16.30 -37.87
N VAL A 345 -10.33 16.91 -38.80
CA VAL A 345 -8.93 17.32 -38.54
C VAL A 345 -8.84 18.33 -37.40
N MET A 346 -9.71 19.35 -37.38
CA MET A 346 -9.76 20.32 -36.27
C MET A 346 -10.10 19.67 -34.94
N LYS A 347 -11.01 18.69 -34.92
CA LYS A 347 -11.37 17.92 -33.72
C LYS A 347 -10.24 17.02 -33.23
N ILE A 348 -9.40 16.49 -34.13
CA ILE A 348 -8.17 15.78 -33.76
C ILE A 348 -7.18 16.78 -33.14
N LEU A 349 -6.92 17.91 -33.80
CA LEU A 349 -6.00 18.95 -33.30
C LEU A 349 -6.43 19.57 -31.96
N GLN A 350 -7.74 19.71 -31.71
CA GLN A 350 -8.29 20.17 -30.43
C GLN A 350 -7.96 19.24 -29.25
N ASN A 351 -7.76 17.93 -29.49
CA ASN A 351 -7.33 17.01 -28.44
C ASN A 351 -5.85 17.21 -28.02
N TYR A 352 -5.10 18.03 -28.78
CA TYR A 352 -3.69 18.37 -28.56
C TYR A 352 -3.49 19.89 -28.42
N GLU A 353 -4.54 20.63 -28.06
CA GLU A 353 -4.52 22.11 -28.09
C GLU A 353 -3.51 22.71 -27.09
N GLN A 354 -3.24 22.03 -25.97
CA GLN A 354 -2.28 22.51 -24.98
C GLN A 354 -0.84 22.22 -25.42
N GLU A 355 -0.60 21.01 -25.93
CA GLU A 355 0.67 20.56 -26.47
C GLU A 355 1.09 21.42 -27.67
N LEU A 356 0.15 21.78 -28.54
CA LEU A 356 0.41 22.66 -29.69
C LEU A 356 0.64 24.13 -29.29
N LYS A 357 0.09 24.61 -28.17
CA LYS A 357 0.38 25.97 -27.66
C LYS A 357 1.82 26.14 -27.19
N LEU A 358 2.44 25.08 -26.68
CA LEU A 358 3.86 25.08 -26.26
C LEU A 358 4.83 25.31 -27.44
N PHE A 359 4.36 25.27 -28.69
CA PHE A 359 5.11 25.59 -29.92
C PHE A 359 4.46 26.73 -30.73
N GLY A 360 3.69 27.60 -30.06
CA GLY A 360 2.98 28.71 -30.70
C GLY A 360 3.89 29.81 -31.24
N ILE A 361 3.31 30.76 -31.98
CA ILE A 361 4.00 31.85 -32.72
C ILE A 361 4.76 32.86 -31.80
N GLN A 362 4.78 32.63 -30.49
CA GLN A 362 5.53 33.40 -29.48
C GLN A 362 6.13 32.51 -28.37
N GLY A 363 6.31 31.19 -28.58
CA GLY A 363 6.91 30.27 -27.60
C GLY A 363 8.31 29.80 -28.00
N SER A 364 9.32 30.04 -27.14
CA SER A 364 10.73 29.74 -27.42
C SER A 364 10.95 28.25 -27.60
N SER A 365 11.82 27.88 -28.53
CA SER A 365 11.92 26.54 -29.10
C SER A 365 12.87 25.65 -28.32
N VAL A 366 12.58 24.35 -28.39
CA VAL A 366 13.42 23.27 -27.86
C VAL A 366 14.89 23.42 -28.27
N SER A 367 15.14 23.90 -29.48
CA SER A 367 16.47 24.19 -30.04
C SER A 367 17.12 25.45 -29.45
N GLN A 368 16.49 26.63 -29.54
CA GLN A 368 17.04 27.86 -28.94
C GLN A 368 17.26 27.70 -27.44
N ILE A 369 16.30 27.09 -26.74
CA ILE A 369 16.38 26.85 -25.32
C ILE A 369 17.55 25.88 -25.00
N SER A 370 17.80 24.85 -25.81
CA SER A 370 18.97 23.98 -25.63
C SER A 370 20.31 24.59 -26.07
N GLU A 371 20.31 25.64 -26.89
CA GLU A 371 21.49 26.48 -27.15
C GLU A 371 21.79 27.44 -25.98
N VAL A 372 20.73 27.99 -25.36
CA VAL A 372 20.80 29.06 -24.36
C VAL A 372 20.99 28.53 -22.93
N ILE A 373 20.32 27.43 -22.53
CA ILE A 373 20.50 26.87 -21.17
C ILE A 373 21.99 26.59 -20.86
N PRO A 374 22.80 25.96 -21.74
CA PRO A 374 24.21 25.69 -21.42
C PRO A 374 25.10 26.94 -21.29
N THR A 375 24.76 28.04 -21.96
CA THR A 375 25.55 29.30 -21.89
C THR A 375 25.15 30.15 -20.69
N GLU A 376 23.88 30.14 -20.30
CA GLU A 376 23.37 30.87 -19.14
C GLU A 376 23.35 30.02 -17.84
N PHE A 377 23.67 28.72 -17.88
CA PHE A 377 23.64 27.83 -16.71
C PHE A 377 24.49 28.33 -15.52
N SER A 378 25.52 29.15 -15.81
CA SER A 378 26.29 29.85 -14.77
C SER A 378 25.42 30.71 -13.87
N GLU A 379 24.31 31.27 -14.34
CA GLU A 379 23.42 32.09 -13.51
C GLU A 379 22.68 31.28 -12.44
N ILE A 380 22.36 30.01 -12.72
CA ILE A 380 21.85 29.09 -11.68
C ILE A 380 22.91 28.87 -10.60
N ARG A 381 24.18 28.77 -11.00
CA ARG A 381 25.30 28.62 -10.07
C ARG A 381 25.54 29.89 -9.26
N THR A 382 25.60 31.05 -9.91
CA THR A 382 25.71 32.38 -9.29
C THR A 382 24.56 32.64 -8.32
N TYR A 383 23.35 32.18 -8.64
CA TYR A 383 22.18 32.28 -7.75
C TYR A 383 22.34 31.38 -6.52
N ILE A 384 22.67 30.09 -6.70
CA ILE A 384 22.89 29.15 -5.59
C ILE A 384 24.05 29.62 -4.69
N ASP A 385 25.16 30.06 -5.27
CA ASP A 385 26.30 30.62 -4.53
C ASP A 385 25.91 31.95 -3.83
N GLY A 386 24.98 32.73 -4.42
CA GLY A 386 24.42 33.96 -3.86
C GLY A 386 23.43 33.77 -2.71
N LEU A 387 22.84 32.57 -2.54
CA LEU A 387 21.95 32.24 -1.42
C LEU A 387 22.67 32.16 -0.06
N ASP A 388 23.98 32.45 -0.01
CA ASP A 388 24.79 32.45 1.20
C ASP A 388 24.14 33.27 2.34
N LYS A 389 23.59 34.45 2.01
CA LYS A 389 22.89 35.35 2.94
C LYS A 389 21.52 34.80 3.40
N PHE A 390 20.79 34.13 2.51
CA PHE A 390 19.55 33.43 2.84
C PHE A 390 19.82 32.27 3.81
N PHE A 391 20.84 31.44 3.53
CA PHE A 391 21.22 30.35 4.42
C PHE A 391 21.74 30.83 5.79
N ASP A 392 22.47 31.94 5.87
CA ASP A 392 22.91 32.52 7.15
C ASP A 392 21.74 33.06 7.98
N ASN A 393 20.73 33.70 7.37
CA ASN A 393 19.51 34.13 8.07
C ASN A 393 18.70 32.95 8.63
N PHE A 394 18.66 31.81 7.91
CA PHE A 394 17.97 30.60 8.34
C PHE A 394 18.82 29.69 9.25
N ALA A 395 20.14 29.91 9.37
CA ALA A 395 21.01 29.08 10.20
C ALA A 395 20.68 29.13 11.72
N PRO A 396 20.35 30.30 12.33
CA PRO A 396 19.85 30.35 13.70
C PRO A 396 18.55 29.56 13.89
N LEU A 397 17.62 29.63 12.94
CA LEU A 397 16.37 28.85 12.99
C LEU A 397 16.65 27.34 12.95
N ARG A 398 17.53 26.90 12.04
CA ARG A 398 17.98 25.50 11.91
C ARG A 398 18.69 24.96 13.16
N ALA A 399 19.16 25.82 14.06
CA ALA A 399 19.77 25.42 15.32
C ALA A 399 18.75 25.22 16.47
N ILE A 400 17.49 25.65 16.29
CA ILE A 400 16.41 25.44 17.26
C ILE A 400 15.99 23.97 17.20
N LYS A 401 15.95 23.29 18.34
CA LYS A 401 15.66 21.86 18.42
C LYS A 401 14.16 21.59 18.23
N GLY A 402 13.81 20.71 17.29
CA GLY A 402 12.42 20.39 16.95
C GLY A 402 11.80 21.35 15.93
N ILE A 403 12.56 22.31 15.39
CA ILE A 403 12.12 23.24 14.34
C ILE A 403 11.73 22.50 13.06
N GLU A 404 12.31 21.32 12.84
CA GLU A 404 11.97 20.37 11.79
C GLU A 404 10.51 19.89 11.81
N ASP A 405 9.82 20.02 12.95
CA ASP A 405 8.41 19.67 13.16
C ASP A 405 7.49 20.88 13.31
N LEU A 406 8.00 22.13 13.19
CA LEU A 406 7.24 23.35 13.48
C LEU A 406 5.89 23.41 12.75
N GLU A 407 5.87 23.01 11.47
CA GLU A 407 4.63 22.96 10.69
C GLU A 407 3.62 21.95 11.28
N SER A 408 4.08 20.72 11.56
CA SER A 408 3.27 19.64 12.15
C SER A 408 2.71 20.03 13.52
N VAL A 409 3.56 20.62 14.37
CA VAL A 409 3.19 21.10 15.72
C VAL A 409 2.08 22.14 15.66
N ILE A 410 2.20 23.16 14.79
CA ILE A 410 1.17 24.19 14.64
C ILE A 410 -0.12 23.62 14.02
N ARG A 411 -0.03 22.75 13.01
CA ARG A 411 -1.20 22.05 12.43
C ARG A 411 -1.95 21.21 13.47
N SER A 412 -1.24 20.52 14.35
CA SER A 412 -1.84 19.77 15.46
C SER A 412 -2.54 20.68 16.48
N ILE A 413 -1.94 21.80 16.89
CA ILE A 413 -2.59 22.79 17.78
C ILE A 413 -3.92 23.25 17.19
N GLN A 414 -3.93 23.64 15.92
CA GLN A 414 -5.14 24.06 15.21
C GLN A 414 -6.19 22.95 15.19
N LYS A 415 -5.82 21.74 14.76
CA LYS A 415 -6.75 20.61 14.58
C LYS A 415 -7.45 20.19 15.88
N TYR A 416 -6.71 20.10 16.99
CA TYR A 416 -7.28 19.69 18.29
C TYR A 416 -8.02 20.82 19.00
N ARG A 417 -7.61 22.07 18.80
CA ARG A 417 -8.36 23.23 19.30
C ARG A 417 -9.71 23.36 18.61
N ASP A 418 -9.70 23.33 17.29
CA ASP A 418 -10.84 23.67 16.45
C ASP A 418 -11.82 22.47 16.28
N GLY A 419 -11.74 21.47 17.18
CA GLY A 419 -12.66 20.34 17.28
C GLY A 419 -12.64 19.35 16.11
N SER A 420 -11.66 19.44 15.21
CA SER A 420 -11.64 18.73 13.92
C SER A 420 -11.20 17.26 14.02
N SER A 421 -10.77 16.80 15.20
CA SER A 421 -10.29 15.44 15.46
C SER A 421 -11.41 14.51 15.97
N SER A 422 -12.17 13.89 15.06
CA SER A 422 -13.19 12.89 15.40
C SER A 422 -12.57 11.51 15.69
N LEU A 423 -12.11 11.31 16.93
CA LEU A 423 -11.53 10.03 17.41
C LEU A 423 -12.60 8.91 17.54
N ASN A 424 -13.09 8.36 16.42
CA ASN A 424 -14.03 7.21 16.40
C ASN A 424 -13.32 5.87 16.74
N ILE A 425 -12.59 5.82 17.85
CA ILE A 425 -11.74 4.68 18.24
C ILE A 425 -12.19 4.02 19.55
N ASP A 426 -13.11 4.65 20.30
CA ASP A 426 -13.68 4.12 21.55
C ASP A 426 -14.28 2.71 21.35
N LYS A 427 -14.93 2.48 20.20
CA LYS A 427 -15.47 1.16 19.79
C LYS A 427 -14.37 0.10 19.66
N ALA A 428 -13.26 0.43 18.99
CA ALA A 428 -12.16 -0.49 18.77
C ALA A 428 -11.39 -0.83 20.05
N ILE A 429 -11.45 0.03 21.07
CA ILE A 429 -10.81 -0.17 22.37
C ILE A 429 -11.73 -0.93 23.33
N SER A 430 -13.02 -0.58 23.37
CA SER A 430 -14.02 -1.25 24.25
C SER A 430 -14.22 -2.74 23.95
N ILE A 431 -13.91 -3.21 22.73
CA ILE A 431 -13.90 -4.65 22.41
C ILE A 431 -12.66 -5.40 22.94
N ILE A 432 -11.52 -4.73 23.18
CA ILE A 432 -10.25 -5.40 23.51
C ILE A 432 -10.36 -6.29 24.76
N PRO A 433 -10.98 -5.87 25.89
CA PRO A 433 -11.13 -6.74 27.06
C PRO A 433 -11.93 -8.02 26.75
N LYS A 434 -12.95 -7.93 25.87
CA LYS A 434 -13.73 -9.08 25.42
C LYS A 434 -12.90 -10.01 24.51
N THR A 435 -12.12 -9.43 23.59
CA THR A 435 -11.18 -10.16 22.72
C THR A 435 -10.13 -10.90 23.54
N LYS A 436 -9.52 -10.27 24.56
CA LYS A 436 -8.58 -10.91 25.49
C LYS A 436 -9.15 -12.17 26.13
N LEU A 437 -10.36 -12.09 26.69
CA LEU A 437 -11.03 -13.25 27.30
C LEU A 437 -11.26 -14.39 26.29
N LYS A 438 -11.57 -14.07 25.03
CA LYS A 438 -11.75 -15.08 23.97
C LYS A 438 -10.44 -15.66 23.47
N ILE A 439 -9.37 -14.89 23.42
CA ILE A 439 -8.01 -15.39 23.14
C ILE A 439 -7.58 -16.37 24.24
N ASP A 440 -7.81 -16.04 25.52
CA ASP A 440 -7.50 -16.96 26.62
C ASP A 440 -8.32 -18.26 26.54
N ASP A 441 -9.61 -18.19 26.20
CA ASP A 441 -10.44 -19.38 26.02
C ASP A 441 -10.04 -20.22 24.79
N LEU A 442 -9.53 -19.60 23.73
CA LEU A 442 -8.93 -20.28 22.59
C LEU A 442 -7.62 -20.99 22.99
N THR A 443 -6.70 -20.32 23.68
CA THR A 443 -5.43 -20.91 24.17
C THR A 443 -5.66 -22.03 25.18
N LYS A 444 -6.67 -21.90 26.07
CA LYS A 444 -7.13 -22.98 26.97
C LYS A 444 -7.79 -24.15 26.22
N SER A 445 -8.27 -23.94 24.99
CA SER A 445 -8.88 -24.98 24.16
C SER A 445 -7.82 -25.71 23.33
N ASP A 446 -6.84 -24.99 22.79
CA ASP A 446 -5.65 -25.55 22.13
C ASP A 446 -4.90 -26.52 23.04
N SER A 447 -4.62 -26.16 24.29
CA SER A 447 -3.89 -27.02 25.23
C SER A 447 -4.57 -28.38 25.50
N LYS A 448 -5.86 -28.52 25.18
CA LYS A 448 -6.61 -29.79 25.27
C LYS A 448 -6.41 -30.68 24.04
N MET A 449 -6.00 -30.15 22.87
CA MET A 449 -5.70 -30.95 21.67
C MET A 449 -4.59 -31.98 21.91
N LYS A 450 -3.60 -31.64 22.75
CA LYS A 450 -2.50 -32.53 23.19
C LYS A 450 -2.99 -33.80 23.91
N ASN A 451 -4.26 -33.85 24.31
CA ASN A 451 -4.92 -34.97 24.98
C ASN A 451 -6.08 -35.56 24.15
N ALA A 452 -6.27 -35.14 22.90
CA ALA A 452 -7.39 -35.55 22.05
C ALA A 452 -7.22 -36.96 21.45
N LYS A 453 -8.33 -37.64 21.13
CA LYS A 453 -8.31 -39.02 20.59
C LYS A 453 -8.29 -39.04 19.05
N GLY A 454 -7.10 -38.93 18.44
CA GLY A 454 -6.85 -39.11 17.00
C GLY A 454 -5.83 -40.22 16.71
N ALA A 455 -6.11 -41.42 17.20
CA ALA A 455 -5.12 -42.49 17.32
C ALA A 455 -4.74 -43.17 15.98
N LEU A 456 -5.28 -42.74 14.83
CA LEU A 456 -4.84 -43.19 13.51
C LEU A 456 -3.98 -42.13 12.80
N LEU A 457 -4.32 -40.84 12.89
CA LEU A 457 -3.51 -39.77 12.30
C LEU A 457 -2.09 -39.72 12.91
N MET A 458 -1.95 -40.03 14.20
CA MET A 458 -0.64 -40.10 14.88
C MET A 458 0.18 -41.36 14.54
N LYS A 459 -0.35 -42.29 13.74
CA LYS A 459 0.38 -43.47 13.21
C LYS A 459 0.87 -43.26 11.77
N LEU A 460 0.55 -42.13 11.16
CA LEU A 460 1.06 -41.72 9.85
C LEU A 460 2.48 -41.14 9.99
N LYS A 461 3.12 -40.80 8.87
CA LYS A 461 4.27 -39.89 8.90
C LYS A 461 3.78 -38.52 9.39
N ASN A 462 4.63 -37.74 10.05
CA ASN A 462 4.40 -36.29 10.14
C ASN A 462 4.52 -35.71 8.72
N ILE A 463 3.46 -35.07 8.22
CA ILE A 463 3.39 -34.50 6.86
C ILE A 463 3.53 -32.97 6.84
N GLY A 464 4.08 -32.36 7.90
CA GLY A 464 4.20 -30.90 8.03
C GLY A 464 4.91 -30.23 6.85
N GLU A 465 6.05 -30.78 6.42
CA GLU A 465 6.83 -30.26 5.29
C GLU A 465 6.08 -30.42 3.96
N GLU A 466 5.52 -31.61 3.68
CA GLU A 466 4.70 -31.84 2.49
C GLU A 466 3.45 -30.96 2.45
N SER A 467 2.83 -30.74 3.60
CA SER A 467 1.69 -29.84 3.75
C SER A 467 2.07 -28.38 3.51
N HIS A 468 3.22 -27.93 4.04
CA HIS A 468 3.70 -26.57 3.85
C HIS A 468 4.00 -26.28 2.38
N GLN A 469 4.74 -27.17 1.71
CA GLN A 469 5.09 -26.98 0.29
C GLN A 469 3.88 -27.15 -0.65
N PHE A 470 2.95 -28.08 -0.37
CA PHE A 470 1.73 -28.24 -1.16
C PHE A 470 0.72 -27.09 -0.93
N GLY A 471 0.55 -26.65 0.31
CA GLY A 471 -0.31 -25.52 0.66
C GLY A 471 0.14 -24.23 -0.01
N SER A 472 1.45 -23.93 0.06
CA SER A 472 2.04 -22.74 -0.59
C SER A 472 1.84 -22.75 -2.11
N ALA A 473 2.11 -23.87 -2.79
CA ALA A 473 1.89 -23.97 -4.25
C ALA A 473 0.42 -23.79 -4.67
N ILE A 474 -0.53 -24.28 -3.87
CA ILE A 474 -1.96 -24.07 -4.11
C ILE A 474 -2.38 -22.62 -3.79
N ARG A 475 -1.78 -21.99 -2.77
CA ARG A 475 -1.96 -20.56 -2.45
C ARG A 475 -1.47 -19.67 -3.60
N GLU A 476 -0.28 -19.93 -4.14
CA GLU A 476 0.30 -19.21 -5.29
C GLU A 476 -0.63 -19.30 -6.51
N ILE A 477 -1.16 -20.49 -6.84
CA ILE A 477 -2.17 -20.66 -7.90
C ILE A 477 -3.48 -19.92 -7.60
N SER A 478 -3.90 -19.83 -6.33
CA SER A 478 -5.08 -19.04 -5.93
C SER A 478 -4.85 -17.53 -6.14
N SER A 479 -3.67 -17.03 -5.77
CA SER A 479 -3.24 -15.65 -6.00
C SER A 479 -3.17 -15.30 -7.49
N MET A 480 -2.66 -16.21 -8.33
CA MET A 480 -2.74 -16.09 -9.79
C MET A 480 -4.20 -15.98 -10.28
N GLN A 481 -5.12 -16.81 -9.78
CA GLN A 481 -6.55 -16.71 -10.13
C GLN A 481 -7.19 -15.40 -9.67
N LYS A 482 -6.77 -14.84 -8.52
CA LYS A 482 -7.22 -13.52 -8.04
C LYS A 482 -6.71 -12.38 -8.92
N LEU A 483 -5.46 -12.43 -9.36
CA LEU A 483 -4.85 -11.41 -10.23
C LEU A 483 -5.68 -11.22 -11.52
N THR A 484 -6.18 -12.31 -12.12
CA THR A 484 -7.07 -12.26 -13.31
C THR A 484 -8.45 -11.59 -13.09
N LYS A 485 -8.70 -11.02 -11.92
CA LYS A 485 -9.93 -10.30 -11.54
C LYS A 485 -9.66 -8.91 -10.95
N PHE A 486 -8.42 -8.44 -10.94
CA PHE A 486 -8.06 -7.14 -10.37
C PHE A 486 -8.31 -5.99 -11.36
N ASP A 487 -8.69 -4.81 -10.85
CA ASP A 487 -8.88 -3.59 -11.65
C ASP A 487 -7.68 -2.65 -11.45
N SER A 488 -6.89 -2.45 -12.51
CA SER A 488 -5.66 -1.62 -12.47
C SER A 488 -5.93 -0.12 -12.41
N LYS A 489 -7.17 0.37 -12.61
CA LYS A 489 -7.48 1.81 -12.68
C LYS A 489 -7.05 2.59 -11.44
N LYS A 490 -7.44 2.13 -10.25
CA LYS A 490 -7.09 2.80 -8.98
C LYS A 490 -5.60 2.79 -8.67
N LEU A 491 -4.86 1.84 -9.25
CA LEU A 491 -3.40 1.81 -9.13
C LEU A 491 -2.76 2.90 -10.00
N ASN A 492 -3.23 3.09 -11.24
CA ASN A 492 -2.77 4.20 -12.09
C ASN A 492 -3.02 5.59 -11.47
N GLU A 493 -4.10 5.74 -10.69
CA GLU A 493 -4.36 6.95 -9.89
C GLU A 493 -3.34 7.12 -8.76
N LEU A 494 -3.02 6.03 -8.03
CA LEU A 494 -2.00 6.03 -6.98
C LEU A 494 -0.58 6.32 -7.52
N GLU A 495 -0.20 5.73 -8.66
CA GLU A 495 1.10 5.96 -9.29
C GLU A 495 1.31 7.44 -9.67
N LYS A 496 0.27 8.10 -10.22
CA LYS A 496 0.31 9.53 -10.54
C LYS A 496 0.45 10.40 -9.29
N LEU A 497 -0.39 10.14 -8.29
CA LEU A 497 -0.37 10.85 -7.00
C LEU A 497 0.99 10.74 -6.31
N VAL A 498 1.60 9.54 -6.29
CA VAL A 498 2.92 9.34 -5.70
C VAL A 498 3.99 10.14 -6.46
N LYS A 499 4.00 10.10 -7.79
CA LYS A 499 4.95 10.89 -8.61
C LYS A 499 4.82 12.40 -8.37
N GLU A 500 3.60 12.92 -8.36
CA GLU A 500 3.30 14.35 -8.12
C GLU A 500 3.83 14.83 -6.76
N LYS A 501 3.54 14.07 -5.70
CA LYS A 501 4.01 14.39 -4.34
C LYS A 501 5.53 14.25 -4.22
N MET A 502 6.14 13.24 -4.86
CA MET A 502 7.57 12.96 -4.75
C MET A 502 8.44 14.14 -5.24
N ILE A 503 8.03 14.80 -6.33
CA ILE A 503 8.72 15.97 -6.89
C ILE A 503 8.95 17.09 -5.85
N ASN A 504 8.05 17.22 -4.87
CA ASN A 504 8.02 18.32 -3.91
C ASN A 504 8.45 17.91 -2.49
N SER A 505 9.15 16.77 -2.32
CA SER A 505 9.37 16.14 -1.02
C SER A 505 10.82 15.73 -0.74
N THR A 506 11.34 16.07 0.44
CA THR A 506 12.63 15.55 0.94
C THR A 506 12.44 14.20 1.62
N LEU A 507 12.47 13.14 0.81
CA LEU A 507 12.35 11.75 1.27
C LEU A 507 13.70 11.13 1.68
N SER A 508 13.68 10.10 2.52
CA SER A 508 14.86 9.26 2.73
C SER A 508 15.15 8.39 1.50
N THR A 509 16.40 7.95 1.34
CA THR A 509 16.77 6.98 0.29
C THR A 509 16.00 5.66 0.43
N SER A 510 15.59 5.28 1.65
CA SER A 510 14.75 4.10 1.86
C SER A 510 13.35 4.32 1.28
N ASP A 511 12.73 5.47 1.57
CA ASP A 511 11.38 5.79 1.10
C ASP A 511 11.33 5.94 -0.42
N MET A 512 12.28 6.67 -1.01
CA MET A 512 12.39 6.76 -2.48
C MET A 512 12.53 5.38 -3.11
N ASN A 513 13.32 4.48 -2.52
CA ASN A 513 13.48 3.11 -3.02
C ASN A 513 12.18 2.29 -2.91
N GLN A 514 11.36 2.45 -1.87
CA GLN A 514 10.05 1.78 -1.80
C GLN A 514 9.06 2.39 -2.80
N LEU A 515 8.95 3.72 -2.85
CA LEU A 515 7.96 4.43 -3.67
C LEU A 515 8.23 4.23 -5.17
N ASN A 516 9.49 4.21 -5.59
CA ASN A 516 9.87 3.89 -6.97
C ASN A 516 9.47 2.47 -7.42
N MET A 517 9.12 1.56 -6.51
CA MET A 517 8.60 0.22 -6.87
C MET A 517 7.17 0.28 -7.42
N LEU A 518 6.43 1.37 -7.16
CA LEU A 518 5.12 1.64 -7.77
C LEU A 518 5.23 2.10 -9.23
N ASP A 519 6.37 2.63 -9.68
CA ASP A 519 6.48 3.21 -11.03
C ASP A 519 6.24 2.17 -12.14
N GLY A 520 5.19 2.34 -12.94
CA GLY A 520 4.80 1.41 -14.01
C GLY A 520 4.33 0.06 -13.47
N LEU A 521 3.80 0.03 -12.24
CA LEU A 521 3.35 -1.21 -11.60
C LEU A 521 2.09 -1.77 -12.23
N SER A 522 1.18 -0.91 -12.72
CA SER A 522 0.03 -1.30 -13.55
C SER A 522 0.45 -2.14 -14.76
N GLY A 523 1.38 -1.65 -15.57
CA GLY A 523 1.91 -2.38 -16.73
C GLY A 523 2.63 -3.69 -16.36
N LYS A 524 3.34 -3.72 -15.23
CA LYS A 524 3.96 -4.95 -14.69
C LYS A 524 2.89 -5.99 -14.29
N LEU A 525 1.78 -5.55 -13.71
CA LEU A 525 0.64 -6.42 -13.33
C LEU A 525 -0.16 -6.89 -14.54
N GLU A 526 -0.37 -6.04 -15.54
CA GLU A 526 -1.06 -6.39 -16.78
C GLU A 526 -0.28 -7.48 -17.54
N ASN A 527 1.05 -7.31 -17.70
CA ASN A 527 1.92 -8.33 -18.28
C ASN A 527 1.98 -9.65 -17.47
N LEU A 528 1.88 -9.58 -16.13
CA LEU A 528 1.77 -10.77 -15.28
C LEU A 528 0.40 -11.45 -15.41
N THR A 529 -0.67 -10.68 -15.60
CA THR A 529 -2.04 -11.15 -15.82
C THR A 529 -2.17 -11.88 -17.15
N GLU A 530 -1.50 -11.41 -18.21
CA GLU A 530 -1.37 -12.11 -19.49
C GLU A 530 -0.68 -13.47 -19.32
N LYS A 531 0.50 -13.51 -18.68
CA LYS A 531 1.26 -14.74 -18.40
C LYS A 531 0.44 -15.78 -17.61
N VAL A 532 -0.28 -15.33 -16.59
CA VAL A 532 -1.21 -16.19 -15.82
C VAL A 532 -2.37 -16.68 -16.70
N SER A 533 -2.89 -15.83 -17.58
CA SER A 533 -3.97 -16.19 -18.50
C SER A 533 -3.53 -17.22 -19.55
N ASP A 534 -2.28 -17.15 -20.04
CA ASP A 534 -1.72 -18.12 -20.97
C ASP A 534 -1.35 -19.46 -20.30
N PHE A 535 -0.82 -19.42 -19.08
CA PHE A 535 -0.71 -20.63 -18.25
C PHE A 535 -2.07 -21.30 -18.03
N LYS A 536 -3.11 -20.52 -17.70
CA LYS A 536 -4.47 -21.04 -17.54
C LYS A 536 -5.01 -21.71 -18.81
N LYS A 537 -4.62 -21.26 -20.00
CA LYS A 537 -4.95 -21.89 -21.30
C LYS A 537 -4.17 -23.18 -21.57
N SER A 538 -2.97 -23.35 -21.00
CA SER A 538 -2.10 -24.51 -21.25
C SER A 538 -2.36 -25.71 -20.32
N ILE A 539 -3.02 -25.50 -19.18
CA ILE A 539 -3.36 -26.56 -18.22
C ILE A 539 -4.26 -27.63 -18.87
N LYS A 540 -3.83 -28.89 -18.75
CA LYS A 540 -4.68 -30.07 -18.94
C LYS A 540 -5.05 -30.63 -17.57
N ILE A 541 -6.35 -30.73 -17.29
CA ILE A 541 -6.85 -31.30 -16.04
C ILE A 541 -6.63 -32.82 -16.06
N PRO A 542 -5.99 -33.44 -15.05
CA PRO A 542 -5.82 -34.89 -14.99
C PRO A 542 -7.14 -35.62 -14.76
N GLU A 543 -7.33 -36.76 -15.43
CA GLU A 543 -8.46 -37.67 -15.19
C GLU A 543 -8.28 -38.51 -13.91
N SER A 544 -7.09 -38.49 -13.30
CA SER A 544 -6.75 -39.29 -12.12
C SER A 544 -7.13 -38.61 -10.80
N SER A 545 -7.28 -39.43 -9.76
CA SER A 545 -7.46 -39.00 -8.36
C SER A 545 -6.25 -39.35 -7.47
N ASP A 546 -5.10 -39.67 -8.07
CA ASP A 546 -3.82 -39.66 -7.38
C ASP A 546 -3.23 -38.24 -7.45
N LEU A 547 -2.83 -37.69 -6.30
CA LEU A 547 -2.29 -36.34 -6.15
C LEU A 547 -1.06 -36.09 -7.03
N LYS A 548 -0.21 -37.11 -7.22
CA LYS A 548 0.97 -37.03 -8.10
C LYS A 548 0.66 -36.58 -9.54
N SER A 549 -0.57 -36.78 -10.01
CA SER A 549 -1.02 -36.31 -11.33
C SER A 549 -1.11 -34.79 -11.46
N LEU A 550 -1.14 -34.04 -10.34
CA LEU A 550 -1.08 -32.58 -10.32
C LEU A 550 0.35 -32.02 -10.53
N SER A 551 1.40 -32.85 -10.42
CA SER A 551 2.79 -32.38 -10.48
C SER A 551 3.11 -31.57 -11.74
N PRO A 552 2.63 -31.91 -12.96
CA PRO A 552 2.90 -31.09 -14.14
C PRO A 552 2.30 -29.68 -14.06
N ILE A 553 1.17 -29.51 -13.37
CA ILE A 553 0.53 -28.20 -13.17
C ILE A 553 1.37 -27.36 -12.20
N LEU A 554 1.72 -27.92 -11.04
CA LEU A 554 2.51 -27.21 -10.02
C LEU A 554 3.91 -26.83 -10.55
N THR A 555 4.60 -27.76 -11.22
CA THR A 555 5.90 -27.50 -11.86
C THR A 555 5.79 -26.49 -13.02
N SER A 556 4.64 -26.40 -13.69
CA SER A 556 4.42 -25.36 -14.71
C SER A 556 4.21 -23.98 -14.09
N SER A 557 3.45 -23.86 -13.00
CA SER A 557 3.23 -22.56 -12.32
C SER A 557 4.50 -21.93 -11.75
N GLN A 558 5.51 -22.73 -11.37
CA GLN A 558 6.83 -22.24 -10.90
C GLN A 558 7.54 -21.29 -11.90
N ASN A 559 7.18 -21.34 -13.18
CA ASN A 559 7.77 -20.45 -14.20
C ASN A 559 7.20 -19.02 -14.16
N ILE A 560 6.08 -18.81 -13.45
CA ILE A 560 5.38 -17.53 -13.35
C ILE A 560 5.90 -16.79 -12.12
N LYS A 561 6.99 -16.04 -12.30
CA LYS A 561 7.54 -15.20 -11.23
C LYS A 561 6.59 -14.07 -10.88
N GLY A 562 6.37 -13.88 -9.58
CA GLY A 562 5.55 -12.81 -9.03
C GLY A 562 6.26 -11.46 -8.96
N LEU A 563 5.67 -10.50 -8.24
CA LEU A 563 6.23 -9.17 -7.99
C LEU A 563 6.69 -9.04 -6.54
N GLN A 564 7.94 -8.62 -6.35
CA GLN A 564 8.57 -8.46 -5.03
C GLN A 564 8.19 -7.14 -4.36
N LEU A 565 6.91 -6.96 -4.05
CA LEU A 565 6.40 -5.82 -3.28
C LEU A 565 6.23 -6.19 -1.81
N SER A 566 6.60 -5.32 -0.88
CA SER A 566 6.43 -5.55 0.56
C SER A 566 5.47 -4.53 1.16
N PHE A 567 4.47 -4.99 1.91
CA PHE A 567 3.33 -4.14 2.28
C PHE A 567 3.71 -3.07 3.31
N ASP A 568 4.25 -3.50 4.46
CA ASP A 568 4.58 -2.62 5.59
C ASP A 568 5.54 -1.47 5.22
N PRO A 569 6.67 -1.70 4.52
CA PRO A 569 7.58 -0.63 4.11
C PRO A 569 6.92 0.36 3.14
N LEU A 570 6.17 -0.14 2.16
CA LEU A 570 5.55 0.70 1.14
C LEU A 570 4.41 1.56 1.69
N LEU A 571 3.64 1.02 2.67
CA LEU A 571 2.64 1.79 3.40
C LEU A 571 3.27 2.91 4.24
N GLU A 572 4.35 2.62 4.98
CA GLU A 572 5.03 3.63 5.80
C GLU A 572 5.63 4.74 4.90
N SER A 573 6.26 4.40 3.77
CA SER A 573 6.75 5.40 2.82
C SER A 573 5.65 6.21 2.12
N ILE A 574 4.45 5.64 1.93
CA ILE A 574 3.27 6.39 1.46
C ILE A 574 2.73 7.35 2.54
N ARG A 575 2.82 7.01 3.84
CA ARG A 575 2.50 7.93 4.95
C ARG A 575 3.51 9.08 5.03
N ASN A 576 4.80 8.77 4.91
CA ASN A 576 5.88 9.76 4.89
C ASN A 576 5.75 10.76 3.73
N LEU A 577 5.09 10.36 2.62
CA LEU A 577 4.88 11.18 1.43
C LEU A 577 3.54 11.94 1.42
N ILE A 578 2.45 11.34 1.92
CA ILE A 578 1.08 11.83 1.71
C ILE A 578 0.48 12.32 3.03
N SER A 579 0.73 13.58 3.37
CA SER A 579 0.24 14.23 4.59
C SER A 579 -1.26 14.59 4.57
N ASP A 580 -1.94 14.51 3.43
CA ASP A 580 -3.37 14.84 3.34
C ASP A 580 -4.26 13.60 3.60
N PRO A 581 -5.20 13.64 4.58
CA PRO A 581 -5.90 12.43 5.03
C PRO A 581 -6.79 11.75 3.97
N VAL A 582 -7.30 12.51 2.99
CA VAL A 582 -8.21 11.99 1.96
C VAL A 582 -7.43 11.14 0.95
N SER A 583 -6.33 11.68 0.42
CA SER A 583 -5.48 10.95 -0.52
C SER A 583 -4.75 9.80 0.16
N LEU A 584 -4.33 9.97 1.42
CA LEU A 584 -3.74 8.89 2.22
C LEU A 584 -4.72 7.73 2.46
N LYS A 585 -6.00 8.01 2.75
CA LYS A 585 -7.04 6.96 2.84
C LYS A 585 -7.21 6.23 1.51
N SER A 586 -7.24 6.96 0.39
CA SER A 586 -7.36 6.37 -0.95
C SER A 586 -6.17 5.46 -1.30
N ALA A 587 -4.94 5.97 -1.12
CA ALA A 587 -3.70 5.24 -1.32
C ALA A 587 -3.62 3.96 -0.48
N THR A 588 -3.89 4.07 0.83
CA THR A 588 -3.93 2.93 1.77
C THR A 588 -4.94 1.88 1.31
N SER A 589 -6.11 2.29 0.84
CA SER A 589 -7.18 1.38 0.37
C SER A 589 -6.78 0.65 -0.92
N THR A 590 -6.11 1.34 -1.84
CA THR A 590 -5.57 0.76 -3.08
C THR A 590 -4.44 -0.23 -2.79
N LEU A 591 -3.50 0.10 -1.88
CA LEU A 591 -2.47 -0.85 -1.43
C LEU A 591 -3.08 -2.11 -0.79
N ILE A 592 -4.05 -1.96 0.11
CA ILE A 592 -4.70 -3.10 0.77
C ILE A 592 -5.35 -4.04 -0.26
N ASN A 593 -6.05 -3.49 -1.24
CA ASN A 593 -6.66 -4.28 -2.32
C ASN A 593 -5.60 -4.99 -3.18
N LEU A 594 -4.53 -4.29 -3.57
CA LEU A 594 -3.41 -4.83 -4.34
C LEU A 594 -2.73 -6.01 -3.62
N PHE A 595 -2.44 -5.86 -2.33
CA PHE A 595 -1.75 -6.91 -1.57
C PHE A 595 -2.67 -8.08 -1.22
N SER A 596 -3.99 -7.89 -1.12
CA SER A 596 -4.96 -8.98 -0.93
C SER A 596 -4.96 -10.06 -2.02
N ILE A 597 -4.28 -9.80 -3.16
CA ILE A 597 -4.01 -10.77 -4.23
C ILE A 597 -2.99 -11.81 -3.81
N GLY A 598 -1.88 -11.40 -3.18
CA GLY A 598 -0.70 -12.24 -2.91
C GLY A 598 0.30 -12.32 -4.07
N LEU A 599 0.90 -11.19 -4.43
CA LEU A 599 1.72 -11.05 -5.64
C LEU A 599 3.10 -11.76 -5.60
N LYS A 600 3.57 -12.25 -4.45
CA LYS A 600 4.86 -12.96 -4.30
C LYS A 600 4.68 -14.46 -4.55
N PHE A 601 4.68 -14.86 -5.83
CA PHE A 601 4.47 -16.25 -6.27
C PHE A 601 5.68 -17.20 -6.08
N ASP A 602 6.77 -16.74 -5.46
CA ASP A 602 8.07 -17.42 -5.39
C ASP A 602 8.68 -17.43 -3.96
N GLN A 603 7.89 -17.04 -2.94
CA GLN A 603 8.34 -16.97 -1.55
C GLN A 603 8.76 -18.34 -0.98
N THR A 604 8.20 -19.45 -1.47
CA THR A 604 8.66 -20.79 -1.11
C THR A 604 9.54 -21.41 -2.19
N SER A 605 10.87 -21.30 -2.01
CA SER A 605 11.81 -22.06 -2.82
C SER A 605 11.57 -23.56 -2.61
N HIS A 606 10.93 -24.24 -3.55
CA HIS A 606 10.58 -25.67 -3.43
C HIS A 606 11.85 -26.54 -3.46
N LYS A 607 12.40 -26.81 -2.28
CA LYS A 607 13.60 -27.66 -2.09
C LYS A 607 13.34 -29.13 -2.46
N THR A 608 12.07 -29.52 -2.58
CA THR A 608 11.63 -30.87 -2.92
C THR A 608 10.81 -30.82 -4.21
N PRO A 609 11.04 -31.71 -5.19
CA PRO A 609 10.18 -31.81 -6.38
C PRO A 609 8.71 -32.08 -6.00
N HIS A 610 7.78 -31.40 -6.67
CA HIS A 610 6.34 -31.59 -6.44
C HIS A 610 5.90 -33.05 -6.58
N LEU A 611 6.50 -33.81 -7.49
CA LEU A 611 6.21 -35.22 -7.68
C LEU A 611 6.43 -36.05 -6.41
N ASP A 612 7.51 -35.79 -5.68
CA ASP A 612 7.88 -36.54 -4.47
C ASP A 612 6.94 -36.18 -3.31
N ILE A 613 6.64 -34.89 -3.16
CA ILE A 613 5.67 -34.36 -2.18
C ILE A 613 4.30 -35.03 -2.39
N LEU A 614 3.77 -34.94 -3.60
CA LEU A 614 2.46 -35.45 -3.95
C LEU A 614 2.39 -36.99 -3.82
N THR A 615 3.47 -37.69 -4.18
CA THR A 615 3.58 -39.15 -4.01
C THR A 615 3.64 -39.55 -2.53
N SER A 616 4.32 -38.77 -1.67
CA SER A 616 4.32 -38.99 -0.22
C SER A 616 2.92 -38.80 0.39
N LEU A 617 2.16 -37.81 -0.10
CA LEU A 617 0.76 -37.59 0.30
C LEU A 617 -0.15 -38.73 -0.18
N ASP A 618 -0.05 -39.18 -1.45
CA ASP A 618 -0.78 -40.36 -1.97
C ASP A 618 -0.51 -41.60 -1.11
N ASN A 619 0.75 -41.89 -0.82
CA ASN A 619 1.16 -43.01 0.06
C ASN A 619 0.62 -42.86 1.49
N THR A 620 0.52 -41.63 2.00
CA THR A 620 -0.06 -41.35 3.32
C THR A 620 -1.55 -41.69 3.37
N PHE A 621 -2.32 -41.35 2.33
CA PHE A 621 -3.75 -41.70 2.25
C PHE A 621 -3.97 -43.22 2.05
N VAL A 622 -3.08 -43.89 1.29
CA VAL A 622 -3.08 -45.37 1.21
C VAL A 622 -2.85 -45.99 2.60
N LYS A 623 -1.80 -45.57 3.33
CA LYS A 623 -1.51 -46.05 4.69
C LYS A 623 -2.66 -45.78 5.66
N TYR A 624 -3.27 -44.60 5.59
CA TYR A 624 -4.44 -44.24 6.40
C TYR A 624 -5.63 -45.17 6.12
N SER A 625 -5.86 -45.55 4.86
CA SER A 625 -6.93 -46.51 4.50
C SER A 625 -6.68 -47.91 5.07
N THR A 626 -5.45 -48.43 4.99
CA THR A 626 -5.08 -49.72 5.60
C THR A 626 -5.30 -49.72 7.12
N LEU A 627 -4.89 -48.65 7.81
CA LEU A 627 -5.10 -48.47 9.25
C LEU A 627 -6.60 -48.34 9.60
N SER A 628 -7.35 -47.59 8.80
CA SER A 628 -8.77 -47.31 9.02
C SER A 628 -9.70 -48.50 8.77
N ASN A 629 -9.25 -49.49 7.98
CA ASN A 629 -10.03 -50.70 7.69
C ASN A 629 -9.67 -51.87 8.61
N THR A 630 -8.46 -51.88 9.18
CA THR A 630 -8.06 -52.91 10.18
C THR A 630 -8.67 -52.68 11.56
N THR A 631 -8.98 -51.44 11.96
CA THR A 631 -9.72 -51.16 13.20
C THR A 631 -11.17 -51.64 13.18
N THR A 632 -11.82 -51.71 12.02
CA THR A 632 -13.18 -52.26 11.87
C THR A 632 -13.25 -53.79 11.96
N GLY A 633 -12.13 -54.50 11.81
CA GLY A 633 -12.07 -55.98 11.80
C GLY A 633 -12.07 -56.66 13.17
N LYS A 634 -12.39 -55.96 14.27
CA LYS A 634 -12.31 -56.49 15.65
C LYS A 634 -13.59 -56.28 16.49
N GLN A 635 -14.76 -56.30 15.85
CA GLN A 635 -16.01 -56.72 16.49
C GLN A 635 -16.48 -58.04 15.86
N GLY A 636 -17.04 -58.93 16.69
CA GLY A 636 -17.04 -60.37 16.45
C GLY A 636 -18.12 -60.92 15.52
N LEU A 637 -17.93 -62.20 15.17
CA LEU A 637 -18.85 -63.05 14.41
C LEU A 637 -20.13 -63.42 15.20
N SER A 638 -21.06 -64.03 14.46
CA SER A 638 -22.34 -64.65 14.91
C SER A 638 -23.52 -63.70 15.08
N GLY A 639 -24.57 -63.93 14.29
CA GLY A 639 -25.75 -63.06 14.22
C GLY A 639 -26.61 -63.28 12.97
N THR A 640 -27.02 -64.51 12.68
CA THR A 640 -27.98 -64.79 11.60
C THR A 640 -29.36 -64.25 11.96
N ILE A 641 -29.85 -63.27 11.19
CA ILE A 641 -31.22 -62.73 11.28
C ILE A 641 -31.84 -62.79 9.87
N PRO A 642 -33.07 -63.30 9.70
CA PRO A 642 -33.67 -63.53 8.38
C PRO A 642 -34.18 -62.25 7.70
N PRO A 643 -34.41 -62.27 6.37
CA PRO A 643 -34.83 -61.08 5.63
C PRO A 643 -36.27 -60.67 5.97
N THR A 644 -36.45 -59.41 6.36
CA THR A 644 -37.76 -58.74 6.42
C THR A 644 -37.69 -57.46 5.61
N ALA A 645 -38.57 -57.30 4.62
CA ALA A 645 -38.60 -56.12 3.77
C ALA A 645 -39.32 -54.95 4.47
N ILE A 646 -38.73 -53.76 4.41
CA ILE A 646 -39.43 -52.48 4.67
C ILE A 646 -39.16 -51.56 3.47
N GLN A 647 -40.17 -50.78 3.11
CA GLN A 647 -40.27 -50.11 1.82
C GLN A 647 -39.39 -48.87 1.71
N ILE A 648 -38.93 -48.59 0.49
CA ILE A 648 -38.51 -47.24 0.12
C ILE A 648 -39.76 -46.36 0.02
N HIS A 649 -39.79 -45.27 0.77
CA HIS A 649 -40.52 -44.06 0.41
C HIS A 649 -39.51 -42.91 0.46
N GLY A 650 -39.22 -42.33 -0.70
CA GLY A 650 -38.54 -41.04 -0.76
C GLY A 650 -39.55 -39.90 -0.76
N ILE A 651 -39.07 -38.68 -0.58
CA ILE A 651 -39.64 -37.46 -1.15
C ILE A 651 -38.48 -36.49 -1.36
N CYS A 652 -38.39 -35.91 -2.55
CA CYS A 652 -37.49 -34.80 -2.82
C CYS A 652 -38.24 -33.48 -2.59
N LYS A 653 -37.59 -32.53 -1.91
CA LYS A 653 -37.75 -31.10 -2.17
C LYS A 653 -36.53 -30.34 -1.68
#